data_AF-A0A7X5EC34-F1
#
_entry.id   AF-A0A7X5EC34-F1
#
_cell.length_a   1.000
_cell.length_b   1.000
_cell.length_c   1.000
_cell.angle_alpha   90.00
_cell.angle_beta   90.00
_cell.angle_gamma   90.00
#
_symmetry.space_group_name_H-M   'P 1'
#
loop_
_entity.id
_entity.type
_entity.pdbx_description
1 polymer ?
#
loop_
_entity_poly.entity_id
_entity_poly.type
_entity_poly.pdbx_seq_one_letter_code
_entity_poly.pdbx_strand_id
1 'polypeptide(L)'
;MIVSAEGGDCLKRTILYRFARIFFICLMIAVASGCIFLPGRAEGRKKTVMEMAEENKETGQKAGDACEADSKEEEEPQEEAAKEQAAKEQAAKEQAAEEQTAEEQWEQWQKEWSIEKQIYPLLENAEEGSREDYIRLGLEDSDIYQVREGDTLWGIARECYGKGTDWDAIKQENPGIPGDGSLIFPDTELSIPRFCYIRKQEDSLGGFSSPACTYDIPSDWIYGYPKWETCVEYYWPDYADVGVFSHVTENRMFPEHMGGEWEEMQRKITASAEKVERVCFRELEFSRYKKEDGRELFFYRFICESEEGDVRCAVAYTSGANYMAEFIGHCPVPKDGEEPAFDIEGITRYIAASYEERGGEKNWGSLKYRPYLGYENWPYEDLHNPFAMMETIYGVEEDEELVGKDEEVHFVSKEWENLLRKVIWVHYDLTEEQMEEFAQRPIYASELAWITEVVFVESPIPGRDEVSVNGFYSEGATCAEYNLTTLQDLAVLPNLHKLTLETGGADDYEALGQCKALKEVSIASQEPVEKLELEWAMELGQLESLTVTVSNFPHLMEIGYEKEGATTFGNQVKEGEKAEGTGDGKAADGENATDEADKKESGGSMKIEEVLAQCTSLKYLKLEYTEELDLGFLGKLPQLYTFWLDGEKMESEAAMQRQALFKDEDWPQIKCLVVDGDWLRNPE
;
A
#
# COMPACT_ATOMS: atom_id res chain seq x y z
N MET A 1 21.07 32.16 32.51
CA MET A 1 20.91 30.69 32.45
C MET A 1 19.54 30.46 31.84
N ILE A 2 19.51 30.47 30.52
CA ILE A 2 18.31 30.26 29.69
C ILE A 2 18.66 29.05 28.84
N VAL A 3 17.77 28.07 28.90
CA VAL A 3 17.76 26.82 28.15
C VAL A 3 17.30 27.15 26.74
N SER A 4 18.08 26.73 25.73
CA SER A 4 17.67 26.77 24.33
C SER A 4 16.97 25.46 24.01
N ALA A 5 15.72 25.58 23.55
CA ALA A 5 14.93 24.52 22.96
C ALA A 5 14.98 24.72 21.45
N GLU A 6 15.77 23.90 20.75
CA GLU A 6 15.72 23.72 19.30
C GLU A 6 15.99 22.24 19.03
N GLY A 7 14.97 21.54 18.55
CA GLY A 7 14.96 20.09 18.36
C GLY A 7 13.54 19.63 18.06
N GLY A 8 12.99 20.11 16.94
CA GLY A 8 11.59 19.83 16.57
C GLY A 8 11.20 20.15 15.13
N ASP A 9 12.16 20.33 14.21
CA ASP A 9 11.87 20.78 12.83
C ASP A 9 12.25 19.79 11.71
N CYS A 10 12.83 18.61 12.02
CA CYS A 10 13.25 17.67 10.96
C CYS A 10 12.08 16.81 10.41
N LEU A 11 11.13 16.40 11.26
CA LEU A 11 10.01 15.52 10.87
C LEU A 11 8.91 16.21 10.04
N LYS A 12 8.81 17.54 10.10
CA LYS A 12 7.85 18.31 9.28
C LYS A 12 8.14 18.21 7.79
N ARG A 13 9.40 17.97 7.38
CA ARG A 13 9.77 17.93 5.96
C ARG A 13 9.24 16.69 5.24
N THR A 14 9.27 15.51 5.86
CA THR A 14 8.75 14.27 5.26
C THR A 14 7.23 14.33 5.04
N ILE A 15 6.52 14.99 5.94
CA ILE A 15 5.07 15.22 5.85
C ILE A 15 4.77 16.31 4.80
N LEU A 16 5.51 17.43 4.78
CA LEU A 16 5.35 18.48 3.76
C LEU A 16 5.57 17.96 2.32
N TYR A 17 6.54 17.05 2.13
CA TYR A 17 6.85 16.48 0.82
C TYR A 17 5.79 15.49 0.31
N ARG A 18 5.07 14.78 1.21
CA ARG A 18 3.92 13.94 0.84
C ARG A 18 2.70 14.79 0.47
N PHE A 19 2.45 15.89 1.17
CA PHE A 19 1.31 16.78 0.91
C PHE A 19 1.49 17.69 -0.32
N ALA A 20 2.70 18.21 -0.57
CA ALA A 20 2.98 19.03 -1.75
C ALA A 20 2.81 18.25 -3.08
N ARG A 21 3.09 16.95 -3.06
CA ARG A 21 3.04 16.07 -4.25
C ARG A 21 1.61 15.71 -4.67
N ILE A 22 0.70 15.51 -3.72
CA ILE A 22 -0.73 15.26 -4.01
C ILE A 22 -1.39 16.54 -4.56
N PHE A 23 -1.05 17.70 -3.98
CA PHE A 23 -1.56 19.01 -4.44
C PHE A 23 -1.15 19.34 -5.87
N PHE A 24 0.11 19.08 -6.26
CA PHE A 24 0.61 19.33 -7.63
C PHE A 24 0.00 18.37 -8.67
N ILE A 25 -0.23 17.11 -8.31
CA ILE A 25 -0.88 16.11 -9.18
C ILE A 25 -2.35 16.50 -9.43
N CYS A 26 -3.08 16.95 -8.42
CA CYS A 26 -4.47 17.41 -8.55
C CYS A 26 -4.58 18.74 -9.34
N LEU A 27 -3.64 19.67 -9.15
CA LEU A 27 -3.58 20.92 -9.92
C LEU A 27 -3.32 20.66 -11.42
N MET A 28 -2.44 19.70 -11.74
CA MET A 28 -2.14 19.29 -13.12
C MET A 28 -3.31 18.53 -13.78
N ILE A 29 -4.03 17.69 -13.02
CA ILE A 29 -5.24 17.01 -13.51
C ILE A 29 -6.37 18.01 -13.76
N ALA A 30 -6.57 19.01 -12.91
CA ALA A 30 -7.59 20.04 -13.09
C ALA A 30 -7.33 20.94 -14.31
N VAL A 31 -6.06 21.24 -14.60
CA VAL A 31 -5.62 22.00 -15.79
C VAL A 31 -5.71 21.15 -17.07
N ALA A 32 -5.36 19.86 -17.00
CA ALA A 32 -5.45 18.93 -18.13
C ALA A 32 -6.89 18.52 -18.48
N SER A 33 -7.80 18.53 -17.50
CA SER A 33 -9.23 18.18 -17.66
C SER A 33 -10.11 19.34 -18.13
N GLY A 34 -9.55 20.55 -18.24
CA GLY A 34 -10.28 21.74 -18.69
C GLY A 34 -11.36 22.26 -17.74
N CYS A 35 -11.29 21.90 -16.44
CA CYS A 35 -12.30 22.29 -15.45
C CYS A 35 -12.14 23.72 -14.90
N ILE A 36 -11.16 24.50 -15.38
CA ILE A 36 -11.00 25.93 -15.07
C ILE A 36 -11.18 26.76 -16.34
N PHE A 37 -12.32 27.43 -16.45
CA PHE A 37 -12.57 28.47 -17.46
C PHE A 37 -11.96 29.81 -16.99
N LEU A 38 -10.84 30.22 -17.59
CA LEU A 38 -10.41 31.62 -17.56
C LEU A 38 -11.18 32.41 -18.63
N PRO A 39 -11.89 33.50 -18.30
CA PRO A 39 -12.63 34.27 -19.29
C PRO A 39 -11.69 35.16 -20.14
N GLY A 40 -11.49 34.74 -21.39
CA GLY A 40 -11.66 35.64 -22.55
C GLY A 40 -10.43 36.11 -23.35
N ARG A 41 -10.46 35.69 -24.63
CA ARG A 41 -9.92 36.32 -25.87
C ARG A 41 -8.42 36.06 -26.20
N ALA A 42 -8.01 35.66 -27.41
CA ALA A 42 -8.63 35.63 -28.72
C ALA A 42 -8.01 34.55 -29.63
N GLU A 43 -8.79 34.08 -30.61
CA GLU A 43 -8.45 33.09 -31.64
C GLU A 43 -7.19 33.40 -32.46
N GLY A 44 -6.41 32.37 -32.76
CA GLY A 44 -5.32 32.45 -33.73
C GLY A 44 -4.61 31.13 -34.00
N ARG A 45 -5.20 30.30 -34.88
CA ARG A 45 -4.58 29.26 -35.73
C ARG A 45 -3.22 28.65 -35.31
N LYS A 46 -3.27 27.34 -35.01
CA LYS A 46 -2.12 26.41 -34.93
C LYS A 46 -1.19 26.55 -36.15
N LYS A 47 0.10 26.71 -35.90
CA LYS A 47 1.20 26.37 -36.82
C LYS A 47 2.07 25.29 -36.14
N THR A 48 2.44 24.28 -36.91
CA THR A 48 3.23 23.11 -36.51
C THR A 48 4.72 23.42 -36.36
N VAL A 49 5.40 22.64 -35.52
CA VAL A 49 6.82 22.70 -35.10
C VAL A 49 7.85 22.60 -36.26
N MET A 50 7.40 22.55 -37.52
CA MET A 50 8.25 22.41 -38.71
C MET A 50 8.55 23.73 -39.44
N GLU A 51 8.34 24.90 -38.81
CA GLU A 51 8.60 26.23 -39.43
C GLU A 51 9.51 27.16 -38.61
N MET A 52 10.20 26.68 -37.56
CA MET A 52 11.12 27.52 -36.75
C MET A 52 12.63 27.29 -37.00
N ALA A 53 12.99 26.53 -38.04
CA ALA A 53 14.40 26.21 -38.35
C ALA A 53 15.04 27.07 -39.46
N GLU A 54 14.35 28.08 -40.02
CA GLU A 54 14.92 28.91 -41.08
C GLU A 54 14.57 30.40 -40.90
N GLU A 55 15.15 31.08 -39.92
CA GLU A 55 15.25 32.55 -39.95
C GLU A 55 16.30 33.05 -38.96
N ASN A 56 17.59 32.89 -39.29
CA ASN A 56 18.67 33.77 -38.84
C ASN A 56 19.89 33.69 -39.76
N LYS A 57 19.62 33.71 -41.07
CA LYS A 57 20.62 34.06 -42.09
C LYS A 57 20.20 35.40 -42.69
N GLU A 58 21.17 36.28 -42.82
CA GLU A 58 21.13 37.56 -43.54
C GLU A 58 20.55 38.77 -42.81
N THR A 59 21.41 39.44 -42.03
CA THR A 59 21.72 40.85 -42.35
C THR A 59 23.21 41.10 -42.14
N GLY A 60 23.94 41.22 -43.25
CA GLY A 60 25.30 41.76 -43.24
C GLY A 60 25.27 43.22 -43.68
N GLN A 61 26.17 44.04 -43.14
CA GLN A 61 27.19 44.75 -43.93
C GLN A 61 28.07 45.70 -43.10
N LYS A 62 29.40 45.44 -43.20
CA LYS A 62 30.56 46.32 -43.53
C LYS A 62 30.74 47.66 -42.77
N ALA A 63 31.92 48.17 -42.43
CA ALA A 63 33.36 47.96 -42.69
C ALA A 63 34.12 48.58 -41.47
N GLY A 64 35.42 48.49 -41.21
CA GLY A 64 36.65 48.20 -41.94
C GLY A 64 37.85 48.44 -41.01
N ASP A 65 39.02 47.92 -41.42
CA ASP A 65 40.41 48.01 -40.91
C ASP A 65 40.77 48.89 -39.69
N ALA A 66 41.52 48.32 -38.73
CA ALA A 66 42.96 48.62 -38.54
C ALA A 66 43.56 47.85 -37.34
N CYS A 67 44.85 47.56 -37.47
CA CYS A 67 45.77 46.87 -36.56
C CYS A 67 46.04 47.66 -35.27
N GLU A 68 46.19 47.00 -34.11
CA GLU A 68 47.33 47.18 -33.18
C GLU A 68 47.22 46.25 -31.96
N ALA A 69 48.38 45.81 -31.48
CA ALA A 69 48.57 44.98 -30.29
C ALA A 69 49.09 45.85 -29.14
N ASP A 70 48.49 45.74 -27.96
CA ASP A 70 49.09 45.97 -26.62
C ASP A 70 47.98 45.76 -25.56
N SER A 71 48.02 44.73 -24.71
CA SER A 71 48.71 44.59 -23.41
C SER A 71 48.02 45.30 -22.23
N LYS A 72 47.58 44.47 -21.24
CA LYS A 72 47.21 44.76 -19.84
C LYS A 72 45.94 45.62 -19.64
N GLU A 73 45.05 45.32 -18.69
CA GLU A 73 45.28 45.17 -17.25
C GLU A 73 44.09 44.42 -16.59
N GLU A 74 44.39 43.67 -15.53
CA GLU A 74 43.46 42.93 -14.65
C GLU A 74 42.77 43.88 -13.67
N GLU A 75 41.44 43.90 -13.67
CA GLU A 75 40.49 44.38 -12.62
C GLU A 75 39.10 43.97 -13.18
N GLU A 76 38.19 43.20 -12.58
CA GLU A 76 37.83 42.92 -11.18
C GLU A 76 37.11 41.55 -11.08
N PRO A 77 37.56 40.59 -10.24
CA PRO A 77 36.78 39.40 -9.86
C PRO A 77 35.72 39.69 -8.79
N GLN A 78 35.72 40.90 -8.20
CA GLN A 78 34.88 41.26 -7.06
C GLN A 78 33.50 41.78 -7.45
N GLU A 79 33.35 42.39 -8.63
CA GLU A 79 32.05 42.91 -9.08
C GLU A 79 31.11 41.79 -9.57
N GLU A 80 31.68 40.73 -10.15
CA GLU A 80 30.93 39.56 -10.62
C GLU A 80 30.45 38.68 -9.45
N ALA A 81 31.31 38.47 -8.45
CA ALA A 81 30.95 37.79 -7.19
C ALA A 81 29.89 38.55 -6.38
N ALA A 82 29.96 39.89 -6.35
CA ALA A 82 28.95 40.72 -5.68
C ALA A 82 27.58 40.67 -6.40
N LYS A 83 27.57 40.57 -7.74
CA LYS A 83 26.35 40.38 -8.53
C LYS A 83 25.74 38.99 -8.32
N GLU A 84 26.56 37.95 -8.24
CA GLU A 84 26.09 36.59 -7.96
C GLU A 84 25.50 36.47 -6.54
N GLN A 85 26.13 37.09 -5.54
CA GLN A 85 25.64 37.07 -4.16
C GLN A 85 24.33 37.86 -4.01
N ALA A 86 24.21 39.00 -4.68
CA ALA A 86 22.96 39.77 -4.71
C ALA A 86 21.82 39.00 -5.41
N ALA A 87 22.13 38.24 -6.47
CA ALA A 87 21.15 37.39 -7.15
C ALA A 87 20.67 36.23 -6.25
N LYS A 88 21.58 35.56 -5.51
CA LYS A 88 21.22 34.52 -4.54
C LYS A 88 20.36 35.05 -3.40
N GLU A 89 20.68 36.23 -2.88
CA GLU A 89 19.93 36.86 -1.79
C GLU A 89 18.54 37.33 -2.23
N GLN A 90 18.38 37.72 -3.50
CA GLN A 90 17.08 38.04 -4.07
C GLN A 90 16.25 36.79 -4.36
N ALA A 91 16.85 35.73 -4.90
CA ALA A 91 16.18 34.44 -5.08
C ALA A 91 15.69 33.86 -3.74
N ALA A 92 16.49 33.94 -2.68
CA ALA A 92 16.09 33.51 -1.34
C ALA A 92 14.91 34.32 -0.76
N LYS A 93 14.85 35.63 -1.06
CA LYS A 93 13.71 36.48 -0.65
C LYS A 93 12.44 36.21 -1.43
N GLU A 94 12.57 35.92 -2.73
CA GLU A 94 11.44 35.52 -3.57
C GLU A 94 10.89 34.16 -3.13
N GLN A 95 11.77 33.21 -2.81
CA GLN A 95 11.40 31.88 -2.31
C GLN A 95 10.75 31.95 -0.92
N ALA A 96 11.29 32.74 0.01
CA ALA A 96 10.67 32.95 1.32
C ALA A 96 9.32 33.69 1.23
N ALA A 97 9.16 34.62 0.27
CA ALA A 97 7.89 35.27 0.01
C ALA A 97 6.87 34.30 -0.61
N GLU A 98 7.29 33.42 -1.52
CA GLU A 98 6.43 32.36 -2.07
C GLU A 98 5.98 31.36 -0.99
N GLU A 99 6.88 30.91 -0.11
CA GLU A 99 6.53 30.07 1.05
C GLU A 99 5.50 30.75 1.96
N GLN A 100 5.72 32.03 2.29
CA GLN A 100 4.82 32.80 3.15
C GLN A 100 3.45 33.03 2.48
N THR A 101 3.42 33.22 1.16
CA THR A 101 2.16 33.36 0.40
C THR A 101 1.42 32.04 0.28
N ALA A 102 2.13 30.91 0.18
CA ALA A 102 1.55 29.57 0.18
C ALA A 102 0.94 29.21 1.55
N GLU A 103 1.60 29.61 2.64
CA GLU A 103 1.13 29.41 4.02
C GLU A 103 -0.14 30.25 4.30
N GLU A 104 -0.17 31.52 3.85
CA GLU A 104 -1.36 32.38 3.94
C GLU A 104 -2.52 31.87 3.07
N GLN A 105 -2.22 31.37 1.86
CA GLN A 105 -3.22 30.74 0.99
C GLN A 105 -3.76 29.44 1.59
N TRP A 106 -2.92 28.65 2.25
CA TRP A 106 -3.31 27.44 2.96
C TRP A 106 -4.24 27.75 4.14
N GLU A 107 -3.91 28.72 4.98
CA GLU A 107 -4.79 29.17 6.08
C GLU A 107 -6.13 29.73 5.56
N GLN A 108 -6.11 30.42 4.42
CA GLN A 108 -7.32 30.94 3.80
C GLN A 108 -8.15 29.82 3.18
N TRP A 109 -7.53 28.82 2.57
CA TRP A 109 -8.18 27.64 2.03
C TRP A 109 -8.81 26.80 3.15
N GLN A 110 -8.12 26.62 4.29
CA GLN A 110 -8.68 25.98 5.50
C GLN A 110 -9.86 26.74 6.11
N LYS A 111 -9.97 28.05 5.88
CA LYS A 111 -11.13 28.87 6.31
C LYS A 111 -12.27 28.85 5.31
N GLU A 112 -11.98 28.76 4.01
CA GLU A 112 -12.98 28.74 2.93
C GLU A 112 -13.58 27.34 2.72
N TRP A 113 -12.76 26.29 2.81
CA TRP A 113 -13.17 24.91 3.07
C TRP A 113 -13.24 24.72 4.58
N SER A 114 -14.37 25.07 5.19
CA SER A 114 -14.67 24.55 6.52
C SER A 114 -14.57 23.03 6.42
N ILE A 115 -13.53 22.40 6.99
CA ILE A 115 -13.52 20.97 7.26
C ILE A 115 -14.82 20.72 8.03
N GLU A 116 -15.83 20.17 7.36
CA GLU A 116 -17.07 19.85 8.04
C GLU A 116 -16.69 18.82 9.09
N LYS A 117 -16.81 19.21 10.36
CA LYS A 117 -16.47 18.32 11.45
C LYS A 117 -17.31 17.05 11.30
N GLN A 118 -16.64 15.93 11.21
CA GLN A 118 -17.27 14.64 11.00
C GLN A 118 -17.52 13.98 12.35
N ILE A 119 -18.62 14.37 12.99
CA ILE A 119 -18.98 13.95 14.34
C ILE A 119 -20.28 13.13 14.29
N TYR A 120 -20.22 11.89 14.79
CA TYR A 120 -21.33 10.92 14.73
C TYR A 120 -21.66 10.44 16.15
N PRO A 121 -22.24 11.31 16.98
CA PRO A 121 -22.46 11.00 18.38
C PRO A 121 -23.52 9.90 18.53
N LEU A 122 -23.37 9.09 19.58
CA LEU A 122 -24.46 8.25 20.06
C LEU A 122 -25.48 9.12 20.80
N LEU A 123 -26.69 9.18 20.25
CA LEU A 123 -27.80 9.94 20.80
C LEU A 123 -28.71 9.02 21.61
N GLU A 124 -29.23 9.51 22.73
CA GLU A 124 -30.18 8.76 23.56
C GLU A 124 -31.57 8.68 22.91
N ASN A 125 -31.92 9.66 22.08
CA ASN A 125 -33.24 9.77 21.46
C ASN A 125 -33.12 10.24 20.00
N ALA A 126 -33.99 9.73 19.14
CA ALA A 126 -34.23 10.28 17.82
C ALA A 126 -35.19 11.48 17.91
N GLU A 127 -35.03 12.44 17.00
CA GLU A 127 -35.96 13.56 16.88
C GLU A 127 -37.38 13.09 16.50
N GLU A 128 -38.41 13.78 17.03
CA GLU A 128 -39.80 13.39 16.83
C GLU A 128 -40.22 13.53 15.36
N GLY A 129 -40.57 12.41 14.72
CA GLY A 129 -41.03 12.37 13.33
C GLY A 129 -39.95 12.10 12.28
N SER A 130 -38.67 11.99 12.66
CA SER A 130 -37.53 11.78 11.74
C SER A 130 -36.82 10.43 11.95
N ARG A 131 -37.54 9.40 12.43
CA ARG A 131 -36.96 8.09 12.77
C ARG A 131 -36.15 7.45 11.62
N GLU A 132 -36.54 7.66 10.37
CA GLU A 132 -35.89 7.10 9.18
C GLU A 132 -34.49 7.66 8.94
N ASP A 133 -34.21 8.84 9.50
CA ASP A 133 -32.93 9.56 9.43
C ASP A 133 -31.92 9.05 10.47
N TYR A 134 -32.28 8.02 11.26
CA TYR A 134 -31.42 7.46 12.30
C TYR A 134 -31.24 5.95 12.10
N ILE A 135 -30.04 5.46 12.43
CA ILE A 135 -29.77 4.05 12.67
C ILE A 135 -29.97 3.80 14.16
N ARG A 136 -30.80 2.82 14.52
CA ARG A 136 -31.05 2.44 15.92
C ARG A 136 -30.21 1.22 16.29
N LEU A 137 -29.55 1.33 17.43
CA LEU A 137 -28.73 0.27 18.02
C LEU A 137 -29.29 -0.05 19.41
N GLY A 138 -29.64 -1.31 19.66
CA GLY A 138 -30.00 -1.82 20.97
C GLY A 138 -28.77 -2.03 21.84
N LEU A 139 -28.89 -1.69 23.13
CA LEU A 139 -27.88 -1.95 24.15
C LEU A 139 -28.10 -3.32 24.78
N GLU A 140 -27.07 -3.90 25.39
CA GLU A 140 -27.18 -5.17 26.14
C GLU A 140 -28.13 -5.05 27.34
N ASP A 141 -28.07 -3.92 28.03
CA ASP A 141 -28.86 -3.70 29.24
C ASP A 141 -30.31 -3.31 28.91
N SER A 142 -31.23 -3.90 29.66
CA SER A 142 -32.64 -3.52 29.67
C SER A 142 -33.03 -2.92 31.01
N ASP A 143 -33.92 -1.93 30.98
CA ASP A 143 -34.56 -1.43 32.20
C ASP A 143 -35.71 -2.37 32.60
N ILE A 144 -36.08 -2.37 33.88
CA ILE A 144 -37.25 -3.12 34.36
C ILE A 144 -38.40 -2.14 34.59
N TYR A 145 -39.50 -2.34 33.86
CA TYR A 145 -40.74 -1.57 34.03
C TYR A 145 -41.79 -2.39 34.76
N GLN A 146 -42.34 -1.81 35.83
CA GLN A 146 -43.46 -2.37 36.58
C GLN A 146 -44.77 -1.90 35.97
N VAL A 147 -45.51 -2.80 35.32
CA VAL A 147 -46.78 -2.49 34.66
C VAL A 147 -47.81 -2.01 35.67
N ARG A 148 -48.46 -0.88 35.37
CA ARG A 148 -49.51 -0.24 36.17
C ARG A 148 -50.89 -0.52 35.56
N GLU A 149 -51.92 -0.36 36.39
CA GLU A 149 -53.30 -0.47 35.92
C GLU A 149 -53.61 0.58 34.83
N GLY A 150 -54.04 0.11 33.66
CA GLY A 150 -54.35 0.96 32.51
C GLY A 150 -53.20 1.13 31.50
N ASP A 151 -52.02 0.58 31.78
CA ASP A 151 -50.93 0.57 30.82
C ASP A 151 -51.24 -0.28 29.59
N THR A 152 -50.62 0.11 28.49
CA THR A 152 -50.59 -0.66 27.24
C THR A 152 -49.15 -0.66 26.76
N LEU A 153 -48.71 -1.68 26.02
CA LEU A 153 -47.35 -1.68 25.45
C LEU A 153 -47.09 -0.43 24.60
N TRP A 154 -48.10 0.07 23.89
CA TRP A 154 -48.03 1.34 23.16
C TRP A 154 -47.80 2.54 24.09
N GLY A 155 -48.53 2.60 25.20
CA GLY A 155 -48.38 3.65 26.21
C GLY A 155 -47.00 3.64 26.84
N ILE A 156 -46.52 2.46 27.22
CA ILE A 156 -45.19 2.24 27.79
C ILE A 156 -44.11 2.61 26.76
N ALA A 157 -44.22 2.15 25.52
CA ALA A 157 -43.27 2.51 24.45
C ALA A 157 -43.23 4.01 24.17
N ARG A 158 -44.38 4.69 24.23
CA ARG A 158 -44.42 6.16 24.11
C ARG A 158 -43.77 6.85 25.31
N GLU A 159 -43.89 6.30 26.51
CA GLU A 159 -43.23 6.84 27.72
C GLU A 159 -41.72 6.61 27.68
N CYS A 160 -41.28 5.40 27.32
CA CYS A 160 -39.88 4.98 27.36
C CYS A 160 -39.07 5.42 26.13
N TYR A 161 -39.66 5.39 24.93
CA TYR A 161 -38.97 5.67 23.67
C TYR A 161 -39.48 6.94 22.97
N GLY A 162 -40.44 7.65 23.57
CA GLY A 162 -41.12 8.78 22.94
C GLY A 162 -42.11 8.39 21.82
N LYS A 163 -42.10 7.14 21.35
CA LYS A 163 -42.91 6.68 20.22
C LYS A 163 -43.64 5.38 20.52
N GLY A 164 -44.97 5.44 20.51
CA GLY A 164 -45.79 4.28 20.84
C GLY A 164 -45.71 3.12 19.84
N THR A 165 -45.26 3.36 18.60
CA THR A 165 -45.07 2.31 17.57
C THR A 165 -43.94 1.35 17.89
N ASP A 166 -43.00 1.71 18.78
CA ASP A 166 -41.85 0.87 19.15
C ASP A 166 -42.19 -0.19 20.22
N TRP A 167 -43.49 -0.40 20.47
CA TRP A 167 -43.99 -1.42 21.39
C TRP A 167 -43.61 -2.85 20.99
N ASP A 168 -43.37 -3.10 19.70
CA ASP A 168 -42.92 -4.41 19.19
C ASP A 168 -41.56 -4.82 19.78
N ALA A 169 -40.67 -3.87 20.05
CA ALA A 169 -39.38 -4.14 20.68
C ALA A 169 -39.55 -4.64 22.13
N ILE A 170 -40.46 -4.03 22.89
CA ILE A 170 -40.79 -4.49 24.26
C ILE A 170 -41.35 -5.91 24.20
N LYS A 171 -42.21 -6.20 23.22
CA LYS A 171 -42.79 -7.53 23.06
C LYS A 171 -41.74 -8.60 22.70
N GLN A 172 -40.79 -8.29 21.82
CA GLN A 172 -39.72 -9.21 21.46
C GLN A 172 -38.85 -9.59 22.65
N GLU A 173 -38.54 -8.63 23.53
CA GLU A 173 -37.75 -8.87 24.75
C GLU A 173 -38.56 -9.62 25.85
N ASN A 174 -39.89 -9.63 25.74
CA ASN A 174 -40.78 -10.28 26.70
C ASN A 174 -41.66 -11.34 26.00
N PRO A 175 -41.08 -12.46 25.52
CA PRO A 175 -41.81 -13.46 24.74
C PRO A 175 -42.94 -14.16 25.52
N GLY A 176 -42.98 -13.99 26.84
CA GLY A 176 -44.06 -14.50 27.70
C GLY A 176 -45.39 -13.75 27.58
N ILE A 177 -45.44 -12.59 26.89
CA ILE A 177 -46.67 -11.83 26.68
C ILE A 177 -47.53 -12.51 25.60
N PRO A 178 -48.76 -12.94 25.92
CA PRO A 178 -49.60 -13.67 24.97
C PRO A 178 -50.19 -12.79 23.86
N GLY A 179 -50.36 -13.39 22.68
CA GLY A 179 -51.13 -12.82 21.56
C GLY A 179 -50.41 -11.69 20.82
N ASP A 180 -51.16 -10.68 20.40
CA ASP A 180 -50.62 -9.49 19.74
C ASP A 180 -49.95 -8.51 20.72
N GLY A 181 -49.97 -8.76 22.04
CA GLY A 181 -49.43 -7.85 23.06
C GLY A 181 -50.49 -6.93 23.68
N SER A 182 -51.77 -7.14 23.36
CA SER A 182 -52.90 -6.38 23.89
C SER A 182 -53.25 -6.66 25.36
N LEU A 183 -52.66 -7.69 25.97
CA LEU A 183 -52.94 -8.13 27.35
C LEU A 183 -51.66 -8.14 28.19
N ILE A 184 -51.48 -7.08 28.99
CA ILE A 184 -50.43 -7.00 30.02
C ILE A 184 -51.05 -6.88 31.43
N PHE A 185 -50.48 -7.64 32.36
CA PHE A 185 -50.78 -7.74 33.79
C PHE A 185 -50.31 -6.53 34.62
N PRO A 186 -51.11 -5.78 35.43
CA PRO A 186 -50.52 -4.99 36.50
C PRO A 186 -49.59 -5.84 37.38
N ASP A 187 -48.52 -5.23 37.91
CA ASP A 187 -47.44 -5.86 38.68
C ASP A 187 -46.60 -6.88 37.89
N THR A 188 -46.74 -6.92 36.56
CA THR A 188 -45.81 -7.66 35.69
C THR A 188 -44.55 -6.83 35.47
N GLU A 189 -43.39 -7.45 35.66
CA GLU A 189 -42.11 -6.87 35.27
C GLU A 189 -41.86 -7.09 33.78
N LEU A 190 -41.64 -5.99 33.06
CA LEU A 190 -41.25 -6.01 31.65
C LEU A 190 -39.81 -5.56 31.51
N SER A 191 -39.03 -6.31 30.72
CA SER A 191 -37.71 -5.87 30.27
C SER A 191 -37.88 -4.87 29.14
N ILE A 192 -37.40 -3.64 29.33
CA ILE A 192 -37.47 -2.54 28.37
C ILE A 192 -36.09 -2.39 27.73
N PRO A 193 -35.91 -2.86 26.48
CA PRO A 193 -34.62 -2.75 25.81
C PRO A 193 -34.23 -1.28 25.65
N ARG A 194 -32.97 -0.97 25.95
CA ARG A 194 -32.44 0.38 25.76
C ARG A 194 -31.89 0.54 24.35
N PHE A 195 -32.01 1.74 23.80
CA PHE A 195 -31.54 2.06 22.46
C PHE A 195 -30.70 3.33 22.47
N CYS A 196 -29.75 3.38 21.53
CA CYS A 196 -29.08 4.59 21.10
C CYS A 196 -29.25 4.77 19.59
N TYR A 197 -29.06 6.01 19.13
CA TYR A 197 -29.33 6.41 17.76
C TYR A 197 -28.10 7.11 17.17
N ILE A 198 -27.82 6.82 15.90
CA ILE A 198 -26.82 7.55 15.11
C ILE A 198 -27.58 8.21 13.96
N ARG A 199 -27.42 9.53 13.80
CA ARG A 199 -28.01 10.26 12.68
C ARG A 199 -27.30 9.85 11.39
N LYS A 200 -28.05 9.51 10.36
CA LYS A 200 -27.52 9.27 9.01
C LYS A 200 -27.03 10.59 8.41
N GLN A 201 -26.03 10.52 7.54
CA GLN A 201 -25.58 11.72 6.83
C GLN A 201 -26.71 12.27 5.95
N GLU A 202 -26.93 13.59 6.03
CA GLU A 202 -27.79 14.28 5.06
C GLU A 202 -27.12 14.24 3.70
N ASP A 203 -27.86 13.82 2.67
CA ASP A 203 -27.35 13.71 1.29
C ASP A 203 -26.15 12.76 1.11
N SER A 204 -26.10 11.61 1.82
CA SER A 204 -25.08 10.57 1.54
C SER A 204 -25.10 10.18 0.05
N LEU A 205 -24.06 10.59 -0.67
CA LEU A 205 -23.76 10.24 -2.06
C LEU A 205 -22.76 9.08 -2.14
N GLY A 206 -22.31 8.55 -1.00
CA GLY A 206 -21.12 7.72 -0.88
C GLY A 206 -21.26 6.60 0.15
N GLY A 207 -20.67 5.46 -0.19
CA GLY A 207 -20.80 4.19 0.50
C GLY A 207 -20.23 3.10 -0.38
N PHE A 208 -19.94 1.95 0.22
CA PHE A 208 -19.69 0.75 -0.55
C PHE A 208 -21.03 0.11 -0.92
N SER A 209 -21.17 -0.32 -2.17
CA SER A 209 -22.35 -1.04 -2.63
C SER A 209 -22.00 -2.12 -3.62
N SER A 210 -22.40 -3.35 -3.30
CA SER A 210 -22.19 -4.53 -4.12
C SER A 210 -23.42 -5.44 -4.09
N PRO A 211 -23.50 -6.48 -4.95
CA PRO A 211 -24.55 -7.49 -4.86
C PRO A 211 -24.59 -8.22 -3.50
N ALA A 212 -23.45 -8.36 -2.82
CA ALA A 212 -23.35 -9.07 -1.54
C ALA A 212 -23.76 -8.20 -0.34
N CYS A 213 -23.32 -6.94 -0.29
CA CYS A 213 -23.59 -6.03 0.83
C CYS A 213 -23.47 -4.54 0.46
N THR A 214 -23.99 -3.69 1.33
CA THR A 214 -23.86 -2.23 1.29
C THR A 214 -23.50 -1.67 2.66
N TYR A 215 -22.72 -0.59 2.72
CA TYR A 215 -22.49 0.21 3.92
C TYR A 215 -22.13 1.65 3.52
N ASP A 216 -22.42 2.61 4.39
CA ASP A 216 -22.13 4.03 4.17
C ASP A 216 -20.67 4.34 4.53
N ILE A 217 -20.12 5.38 3.90
CA ILE A 217 -18.86 6.04 4.29
C ILE A 217 -19.09 7.56 4.32
N PRO A 218 -18.24 8.35 5.00
CA PRO A 218 -18.33 9.80 4.87
C PRO A 218 -18.19 10.26 3.41
N SER A 219 -19.03 11.21 3.00
CA SER A 219 -19.22 11.60 1.59
C SER A 219 -18.00 12.15 0.84
N ASP A 220 -17.01 12.69 1.55
CA ASP A 220 -15.79 13.31 1.00
C ASP A 220 -14.55 12.42 1.13
N TRP A 221 -14.71 11.18 1.61
CA TRP A 221 -13.59 10.24 1.74
C TRP A 221 -13.33 9.53 0.42
N ILE A 222 -12.06 9.38 0.08
CA ILE A 222 -11.58 8.57 -1.03
C ILE A 222 -11.30 7.14 -0.58
N TYR A 223 -11.03 6.24 -1.52
CA TYR A 223 -10.73 4.84 -1.24
C TYR A 223 -9.46 4.37 -1.97
N GLY A 224 -8.84 3.33 -1.43
CA GLY A 224 -7.65 2.68 -1.98
C GLY A 224 -7.27 1.43 -1.20
N TYR A 225 -6.06 0.93 -1.43
CA TYR A 225 -5.55 -0.29 -0.80
C TYR A 225 -4.14 -0.01 -0.25
N PRO A 226 -3.85 -0.31 1.02
CA PRO A 226 -2.48 -0.26 1.52
C PRO A 226 -1.65 -1.36 0.85
N LYS A 227 -0.40 -1.06 0.50
CA LYS A 227 0.51 -2.05 -0.11
C LYS A 227 0.96 -3.14 0.88
N TRP A 228 0.89 -2.85 2.19
CA TRP A 228 1.48 -3.67 3.25
C TRP A 228 0.52 -4.72 3.83
N GLU A 229 -0.78 -4.62 3.60
CA GLU A 229 -1.77 -5.61 4.06
C GLU A 229 -2.69 -6.03 2.91
N THR A 230 -2.94 -7.33 2.85
CA THR A 230 -3.80 -7.99 1.86
C THR A 230 -5.27 -7.83 2.19
N CYS A 231 -6.15 -7.83 1.19
CA CYS A 231 -7.61 -7.83 1.37
C CYS A 231 -8.25 -6.63 2.07
N VAL A 232 -7.46 -5.72 2.62
CA VAL A 232 -7.98 -4.55 3.31
C VAL A 232 -8.16 -3.37 2.35
N GLU A 233 -9.35 -2.81 2.34
CA GLU A 233 -9.65 -1.52 1.72
C GLU A 233 -9.35 -0.42 2.74
N TYR A 234 -8.98 0.77 2.27
CA TYR A 234 -8.75 1.93 3.11
C TYR A 234 -9.58 3.11 2.61
N TYR A 235 -10.28 3.77 3.52
CA TYR A 235 -11.06 4.98 3.26
C TYR A 235 -10.50 6.13 4.10
N TRP A 236 -10.23 7.27 3.47
CA TRP A 236 -9.65 8.43 4.15
C TRP A 236 -9.96 9.74 3.41
N PRO A 237 -9.95 10.90 4.08
CA PRO A 237 -9.86 12.19 3.41
C PRO A 237 -8.42 12.45 2.94
N ASP A 238 -8.23 12.93 1.71
CA ASP A 238 -6.89 13.16 1.13
C ASP A 238 -6.07 14.29 1.78
N TYR A 239 -6.65 14.97 2.76
CA TYR A 239 -6.10 16.14 3.45
C TYR A 239 -5.79 15.91 4.94
N ALA A 240 -6.00 14.71 5.50
CA ALA A 240 -5.70 14.42 6.90
C ALA A 240 -5.24 12.97 7.13
N ASP A 241 -4.41 12.76 8.15
CA ASP A 241 -3.96 11.42 8.58
C ASP A 241 -5.01 10.76 9.46
N VAL A 242 -6.15 10.42 8.89
CA VAL A 242 -7.29 9.77 9.55
C VAL A 242 -7.90 8.81 8.55
N GLY A 243 -8.42 7.67 8.99
CA GLY A 243 -9.11 6.79 8.06
C GLY A 243 -9.66 5.54 8.70
N VAL A 244 -10.38 4.78 7.89
CA VAL A 244 -11.01 3.50 8.26
C VAL A 244 -10.61 2.46 7.24
N PHE A 245 -9.92 1.45 7.72
CA PHE A 245 -9.71 0.21 6.99
C PHE A 245 -10.99 -0.61 7.01
N SER A 246 -11.34 -1.28 5.92
CA SER A 246 -12.47 -2.19 5.89
C SER A 246 -12.17 -3.46 5.14
N HIS A 247 -12.81 -4.54 5.55
CA HIS A 247 -12.79 -5.79 4.83
C HIS A 247 -14.07 -6.57 5.11
N VAL A 248 -14.49 -7.39 4.16
CA VAL A 248 -15.69 -8.21 4.29
C VAL A 248 -15.35 -9.64 3.87
N THR A 249 -15.60 -10.58 4.76
CA THR A 249 -15.22 -11.99 4.63
C THR A 249 -16.45 -12.90 4.79
N GLU A 250 -16.32 -14.19 4.49
CA GLU A 250 -17.35 -15.17 4.84
C GLU A 250 -17.55 -15.25 6.35
N ASN A 251 -18.80 -15.29 6.79
CA ASN A 251 -19.13 -15.40 8.20
C ASN A 251 -19.00 -16.85 8.68
N ARG A 252 -17.77 -17.25 9.01
CA ARG A 252 -17.46 -18.56 9.60
C ARG A 252 -17.49 -18.55 11.13
N MET A 253 -17.37 -17.38 11.74
CA MET A 253 -17.26 -17.24 13.19
C MET A 253 -18.61 -17.12 13.90
N PHE A 254 -19.55 -16.30 13.37
CA PHE A 254 -20.81 -15.98 14.05
C PHE A 254 -22.04 -16.12 13.12
N PRO A 255 -22.28 -17.28 12.50
CA PRO A 255 -23.35 -17.44 11.50
C PRO A 255 -24.75 -17.20 12.06
N GLU A 256 -24.99 -17.52 13.33
CA GLU A 256 -26.27 -17.30 14.02
C GLU A 256 -26.21 -16.09 14.97
N HIS A 257 -25.34 -16.13 15.97
CA HIS A 257 -25.05 -15.09 16.97
C HIS A 257 -23.82 -15.52 17.79
N MET A 258 -23.11 -14.60 18.44
CA MET A 258 -21.93 -14.91 19.26
C MET A 258 -22.32 -15.47 20.64
N GLY A 259 -23.41 -14.96 21.22
CA GLY A 259 -23.85 -15.38 22.56
C GLY A 259 -22.79 -15.15 23.62
N GLY A 260 -22.40 -16.21 24.35
CA GLY A 260 -21.44 -16.17 25.46
C GLY A 260 -19.97 -16.31 25.08
N GLU A 261 -19.64 -16.26 23.78
CA GLU A 261 -18.23 -16.25 23.33
C GLU A 261 -17.58 -14.86 23.44
N TRP A 262 -18.38 -13.84 23.75
CA TRP A 262 -17.97 -12.45 23.85
C TRP A 262 -16.86 -12.22 24.87
N GLU A 263 -17.00 -12.75 26.09
CA GLU A 263 -16.00 -12.56 27.14
C GLU A 263 -14.68 -13.29 26.83
N GLU A 264 -14.74 -14.42 26.10
CA GLU A 264 -13.52 -15.07 25.58
C GLU A 264 -12.88 -14.22 24.48
N MET A 265 -13.69 -13.64 23.58
CA MET A 265 -13.19 -12.78 22.52
C MET A 265 -12.47 -11.54 23.06
N GLN A 266 -13.06 -10.85 24.04
CA GLN A 266 -12.43 -9.72 24.73
C GLN A 266 -11.07 -10.10 25.34
N ARG A 267 -11.01 -11.25 26.04
CA ARG A 267 -9.75 -11.73 26.63
C ARG A 267 -8.68 -12.02 25.57
N LYS A 268 -9.07 -12.68 24.47
CA LYS A 268 -8.17 -13.00 23.36
C LYS A 268 -7.66 -11.76 22.64
N ILE A 269 -8.52 -10.77 22.40
CA ILE A 269 -8.14 -9.48 21.81
C ILE A 269 -7.17 -8.76 22.74
N THR A 270 -7.50 -8.66 24.04
CA THR A 270 -6.63 -8.03 25.04
C THR A 270 -5.24 -8.69 25.09
N ALA A 271 -5.21 -10.03 25.12
CA ALA A 271 -3.95 -10.79 25.11
C ALA A 271 -3.16 -10.65 23.80
N SER A 272 -3.79 -10.23 22.70
CA SER A 272 -3.09 -9.98 21.43
C SER A 272 -2.43 -8.60 21.43
N ALA A 273 -3.05 -7.61 22.06
CA ALA A 273 -2.47 -6.27 22.24
C ALA A 273 -1.16 -6.32 23.04
N GLU A 274 -1.07 -7.20 24.04
CA GLU A 274 0.12 -7.37 24.89
C GLU A 274 1.33 -8.01 24.18
N LYS A 275 1.17 -8.51 22.95
CA LYS A 275 2.24 -9.18 22.19
C LYS A 275 2.94 -8.27 21.19
N VAL A 276 2.44 -7.05 21.03
CA VAL A 276 3.03 -6.01 20.18
C VAL A 276 4.13 -5.31 20.99
N GLU A 277 5.26 -5.01 20.35
CA GLU A 277 6.47 -4.58 21.05
C GLU A 277 6.85 -3.12 20.76
N ARG A 278 6.60 -2.62 19.54
CA ARG A 278 7.08 -1.30 19.09
C ARG A 278 6.12 -0.14 19.42
N VAL A 279 4.89 -0.45 19.83
CA VAL A 279 3.90 0.53 20.30
C VAL A 279 3.18 0.03 21.54
N CYS A 280 2.66 0.93 22.35
CA CYS A 280 1.87 0.60 23.54
C CYS A 280 0.39 0.91 23.33
N PHE A 281 -0.48 0.09 23.93
CA PHE A 281 -1.93 0.30 23.88
C PHE A 281 -2.51 0.52 25.27
N ARG A 282 -3.46 1.45 25.39
CA ARG A 282 -4.21 1.71 26.63
C ARG A 282 -5.68 1.98 26.36
N GLU A 283 -6.46 2.06 27.43
CA GLU A 283 -7.89 2.40 27.39
C GLU A 283 -8.69 1.46 26.47
N LEU A 284 -8.32 0.17 26.43
CA LEU A 284 -9.04 -0.85 25.67
C LEU A 284 -10.41 -1.07 26.31
N GLU A 285 -11.45 -0.61 25.62
CA GLU A 285 -12.83 -0.66 26.07
C GLU A 285 -13.72 -1.31 25.02
N PHE A 286 -14.56 -2.24 25.45
CA PHE A 286 -15.44 -3.00 24.59
C PHE A 286 -16.90 -2.58 24.78
N SER A 287 -17.63 -2.52 23.68
CA SER A 287 -19.09 -2.38 23.66
C SER A 287 -19.72 -3.29 22.62
N ARG A 288 -20.99 -3.61 22.82
CA ARG A 288 -21.77 -4.46 21.90
C ARG A 288 -23.13 -3.84 21.70
N TYR A 289 -23.63 -3.98 20.48
CA TYR A 289 -24.91 -3.42 20.06
C TYR A 289 -25.71 -4.45 19.26
N LYS A 290 -27.03 -4.37 19.37
CA LYS A 290 -27.97 -5.15 18.56
C LYS A 290 -28.56 -4.27 17.47
N LYS A 291 -28.38 -4.64 16.21
CA LYS A 291 -28.95 -3.96 15.05
C LYS A 291 -30.44 -4.29 14.91
N GLU A 292 -31.16 -3.52 14.09
CA GLU A 292 -32.62 -3.69 13.90
C GLU A 292 -32.99 -4.99 13.19
N ASP A 293 -32.09 -5.54 12.39
CA ASP A 293 -32.19 -6.86 11.77
C ASP A 293 -31.98 -8.01 12.77
N GLY A 294 -31.65 -7.70 14.03
CA GLY A 294 -31.38 -8.65 15.10
C GLY A 294 -29.93 -9.12 15.19
N ARG A 295 -29.05 -8.70 14.27
CA ARG A 295 -27.62 -9.06 14.25
C ARG A 295 -26.82 -8.24 15.25
N GLU A 296 -25.65 -8.76 15.62
CA GLU A 296 -24.75 -8.11 16.57
C GLU A 296 -23.69 -7.25 15.84
N LEU A 297 -23.43 -6.08 16.40
CA LEU A 297 -22.30 -5.21 16.10
C LEU A 297 -21.40 -5.16 17.34
N PHE A 298 -20.18 -5.65 17.19
CA PHE A 298 -19.14 -5.58 18.21
C PHE A 298 -18.30 -4.35 17.96
N PHE A 299 -17.93 -3.66 19.03
CA PHE A 299 -17.15 -2.46 18.94
C PHE A 299 -16.13 -2.43 20.06
N TYR A 300 -14.93 -1.95 19.79
CA TYR A 300 -13.99 -1.60 20.84
C TYR A 300 -13.10 -0.46 20.41
N ARG A 301 -12.56 0.22 21.40
CA ARG A 301 -11.66 1.36 21.20
C ARG A 301 -10.42 1.18 22.05
N PHE A 302 -9.34 1.83 21.64
CA PHE A 302 -8.10 1.92 22.41
C PHE A 302 -7.29 3.13 21.93
N ILE A 303 -6.30 3.53 22.71
CA ILE A 303 -5.29 4.51 22.32
C ILE A 303 -3.99 3.75 22.02
N CYS A 304 -3.42 4.02 20.85
CA CYS A 304 -2.06 3.64 20.48
C CYS A 304 -1.11 4.80 20.83
N GLU A 305 -0.12 4.55 21.67
CA GLU A 305 0.91 5.52 22.01
C GLU A 305 2.09 5.35 21.04
N SER A 306 2.41 6.40 20.28
CA SER A 306 3.59 6.45 19.40
C SER A 306 4.50 7.63 19.77
N GLU A 307 5.71 7.67 19.22
CA GLU A 307 6.62 8.81 19.41
C GLU A 307 6.08 10.12 18.81
N GLU A 308 5.29 10.03 17.74
CA GLU A 308 4.72 11.19 17.05
C GLU A 308 3.47 11.74 17.76
N GLY A 309 2.83 10.93 18.60
CA GLY A 309 1.69 11.31 19.42
C GLY A 309 0.68 10.17 19.59
N ASP A 310 -0.27 10.36 20.51
CA ASP A 310 -1.34 9.38 20.72
C ASP A 310 -2.24 9.30 19.49
N VAL A 311 -2.65 8.08 19.14
CA VAL A 311 -3.62 7.79 18.08
C VAL A 311 -4.82 7.09 18.70
N ARG A 312 -6.01 7.62 18.44
CA ARG A 312 -7.27 6.98 18.84
C ARG A 312 -7.69 5.97 17.78
N CYS A 313 -7.95 4.76 18.23
CA CYS A 313 -8.35 3.65 17.38
C CYS A 313 -9.75 3.16 17.75
N ALA A 314 -10.50 2.73 16.75
CA ALA A 314 -11.81 2.13 16.90
C ALA A 314 -11.92 0.93 15.98
N VAL A 315 -12.49 -0.17 16.46
CA VAL A 315 -12.67 -1.39 15.68
C VAL A 315 -14.11 -1.83 15.81
N ALA A 316 -14.72 -2.19 14.68
CA ALA A 316 -16.08 -2.69 14.63
C ALA A 316 -16.18 -3.96 13.78
N TYR A 317 -16.89 -4.96 14.30
CA TYR A 317 -17.24 -6.18 13.58
C TYR A 317 -18.76 -6.30 13.51
N THR A 318 -19.32 -6.51 12.32
CA THR A 318 -20.76 -6.63 12.10
C THR A 318 -21.07 -7.92 11.34
N SER A 319 -21.95 -8.72 11.92
CA SER A 319 -22.28 -10.06 11.40
C SER A 319 -23.48 -10.02 10.46
N GLY A 320 -23.34 -10.63 9.28
CA GLY A 320 -24.42 -10.99 8.38
C GLY A 320 -24.75 -12.49 8.44
N ALA A 321 -25.68 -12.94 7.63
CA ALA A 321 -25.99 -14.36 7.44
C ALA A 321 -24.86 -15.12 6.73
N ASN A 322 -24.31 -14.58 5.64
CA ASN A 322 -23.23 -15.23 4.88
C ASN A 322 -21.90 -14.51 5.03
N TYR A 323 -21.91 -13.20 5.29
CA TYR A 323 -20.71 -12.39 5.36
C TYR A 323 -20.56 -11.69 6.70
N MET A 324 -19.33 -11.36 7.06
CA MET A 324 -18.99 -10.54 8.22
C MET A 324 -18.12 -9.39 7.74
N ALA A 325 -18.44 -8.18 8.17
CA ALA A 325 -17.65 -6.99 7.84
C ALA A 325 -16.87 -6.50 9.05
N GLU A 326 -15.63 -6.09 8.80
CA GLU A 326 -14.73 -5.47 9.75
C GLU A 326 -14.37 -4.05 9.34
N PHE A 327 -14.23 -3.18 10.33
CA PHE A 327 -13.86 -1.79 10.15
C PHE A 327 -12.86 -1.41 11.25
N ILE A 328 -11.69 -0.87 10.87
CA ILE A 328 -10.61 -0.49 11.79
C ILE A 328 -10.25 0.96 11.50
N GLY A 329 -10.72 1.87 12.37
CA GLY A 329 -10.47 3.30 12.27
C GLY A 329 -9.29 3.75 13.12
N HIS A 330 -8.55 4.74 12.62
CA HIS A 330 -7.50 5.46 13.36
C HIS A 330 -7.58 6.97 13.14
N CYS A 331 -7.25 7.75 14.16
CA CYS A 331 -7.16 9.21 14.09
C CYS A 331 -6.18 9.71 15.17
N PRO A 332 -5.17 10.53 14.83
CA PRO A 332 -4.33 11.22 15.78
C PRO A 332 -5.17 11.99 16.81
N VAL A 333 -4.76 11.92 18.07
CA VAL A 333 -5.39 12.67 19.15
C VAL A 333 -4.95 14.14 19.03
N PRO A 334 -5.90 15.09 18.96
CA PRO A 334 -5.55 16.51 18.88
C PRO A 334 -4.71 16.95 20.09
N LYS A 335 -3.88 17.97 19.89
CA LYS A 335 -3.10 18.57 20.98
C LYS A 335 -4.01 19.26 21.99
N ASP A 336 -3.51 19.39 23.22
CA ASP A 336 -4.26 20.00 24.32
C ASP A 336 -4.92 21.34 23.93
N GLY A 337 -6.25 21.39 24.00
CA GLY A 337 -7.06 22.59 23.73
C GLY A 337 -7.66 22.67 22.33
N GLU A 338 -7.37 21.73 21.43
CA GLU A 338 -8.00 21.61 20.12
C GLU A 338 -9.23 20.67 20.17
N GLU A 339 -10.30 21.03 19.44
CA GLU A 339 -11.43 20.13 19.25
C GLU A 339 -11.14 19.16 18.10
N PRO A 340 -11.48 17.87 18.22
CA PRO A 340 -11.29 16.92 17.14
C PRO A 340 -12.14 17.29 15.93
N ALA A 341 -11.51 17.36 14.76
CA ALA A 341 -12.22 17.52 13.49
C ALA A 341 -12.97 16.24 13.10
N PHE A 342 -12.46 15.07 13.52
CA PHE A 342 -13.00 13.76 13.21
C PHE A 342 -13.24 12.95 14.49
N ASP A 343 -14.46 12.44 14.66
CA ASP A 343 -14.80 11.47 15.69
C ASP A 343 -14.64 10.06 15.13
N ILE A 344 -13.42 9.51 15.16
CA ILE A 344 -13.15 8.21 14.55
C ILE A 344 -13.94 7.07 15.18
N GLU A 345 -14.27 7.16 16.47
CA GLU A 345 -15.12 6.17 17.15
C GLU A 345 -16.54 6.22 16.59
N GLY A 346 -17.11 7.42 16.46
CA GLY A 346 -18.41 7.66 15.85
C GLY A 346 -18.45 7.24 14.38
N ILE A 347 -17.44 7.62 13.59
CA ILE A 347 -17.31 7.28 12.17
C ILE A 347 -17.28 5.77 11.98
N THR A 348 -16.35 5.08 12.65
CA THR A 348 -16.20 3.62 12.53
C THR A 348 -17.48 2.88 12.94
N ARG A 349 -18.13 3.34 14.02
CA ARG A 349 -19.40 2.78 14.48
C ARG A 349 -20.53 3.03 13.49
N TYR A 350 -20.61 4.23 12.90
CA TYR A 350 -21.61 4.59 11.90
C TYR A 350 -21.50 3.69 10.66
N ILE A 351 -20.29 3.56 10.10
CA ILE A 351 -20.01 2.70 8.95
C ILE A 351 -20.47 1.27 9.26
N ALA A 352 -20.04 0.69 10.38
CA ALA A 352 -20.43 -0.65 10.77
C ALA A 352 -21.94 -0.82 11.03
N ALA A 353 -22.59 0.19 11.59
CA ALA A 353 -24.03 0.18 11.88
C ALA A 353 -24.88 0.27 10.60
N SER A 354 -24.37 0.94 9.56
CA SER A 354 -25.01 1.07 8.25
C SER A 354 -24.89 -0.17 7.37
N TYR A 355 -24.06 -1.15 7.75
CA TYR A 355 -23.88 -2.39 6.99
C TYR A 355 -25.19 -3.17 6.83
N GLU A 356 -25.53 -3.49 5.57
CA GLU A 356 -26.66 -4.30 5.18
C GLU A 356 -26.20 -5.39 4.20
N GLU A 357 -26.51 -6.65 4.52
CA GLU A 357 -26.30 -7.76 3.59
C GLU A 357 -27.44 -7.84 2.57
N ARG A 358 -27.08 -8.00 1.29
CA ARG A 358 -28.00 -8.07 0.13
C ARG A 358 -28.17 -9.48 -0.43
N GLY A 359 -27.41 -10.46 0.07
CA GLY A 359 -27.55 -11.88 -0.25
C GLY A 359 -27.07 -12.30 -1.65
N GLY A 360 -26.41 -11.41 -2.40
CA GLY A 360 -25.70 -11.76 -3.62
C GLY A 360 -24.31 -12.36 -3.36
N GLU A 361 -23.67 -12.81 -4.42
CA GLU A 361 -22.29 -13.34 -4.36
C GLU A 361 -21.28 -12.22 -4.11
N LYS A 362 -20.31 -12.50 -3.23
CA LYS A 362 -19.09 -11.71 -3.05
C LYS A 362 -18.26 -11.84 -4.32
N ASN A 363 -17.98 -10.72 -4.98
CA ASN A 363 -17.15 -10.67 -6.18
C ASN A 363 -16.17 -9.50 -6.04
N TRP A 364 -15.25 -9.61 -5.09
CA TRP A 364 -14.28 -8.56 -4.76
C TRP A 364 -12.87 -9.03 -5.12
N GLY A 365 -12.08 -8.11 -5.68
CA GLY A 365 -10.75 -8.40 -6.24
C GLY A 365 -9.63 -8.54 -5.20
N SER A 366 -9.95 -8.51 -3.91
CA SER A 366 -8.98 -8.54 -2.84
C SER A 366 -8.96 -9.96 -2.28
N LEU A 367 -8.03 -10.77 -2.76
CA LEU A 367 -7.96 -12.21 -2.48
C LEU A 367 -6.83 -12.48 -1.50
N LYS A 368 -7.13 -13.25 -0.45
CA LYS A 368 -6.14 -13.56 0.59
C LYS A 368 -5.09 -14.44 -0.03
N TYR A 369 -3.85 -13.95 -0.16
CA TYR A 369 -2.73 -14.73 -0.71
C TYR A 369 -1.60 -14.93 0.30
N ARG A 370 -1.80 -14.54 1.55
CA ARG A 370 -0.93 -14.88 2.68
C ARG A 370 -1.74 -14.77 3.97
N PRO A 371 -1.26 -15.30 5.10
CA PRO A 371 -1.81 -14.92 6.40
C PRO A 371 -1.76 -13.40 6.59
N TYR A 372 -2.76 -12.82 7.26
CA TYR A 372 -2.78 -11.38 7.56
C TYR A 372 -1.61 -11.00 8.47
N LEU A 373 -1.28 -9.71 8.47
CA LEU A 373 -0.23 -9.15 9.31
C LEU A 373 -0.47 -9.49 10.80
N GLY A 374 0.56 -9.99 11.47
CA GLY A 374 0.50 -10.34 12.89
C GLY A 374 -0.36 -11.56 13.22
N TYR A 375 -0.63 -12.44 12.24
CA TYR A 375 -1.44 -13.65 12.43
C TYR A 375 -0.90 -14.59 13.53
N GLU A 376 0.42 -14.65 13.73
CA GLU A 376 1.05 -15.49 14.77
C GLU A 376 0.62 -15.09 16.19
N ASN A 377 0.27 -13.81 16.36
CA ASN A 377 -0.14 -13.22 17.61
C ASN A 377 -1.65 -13.04 17.72
N TRP A 378 -2.40 -13.42 16.68
CA TRP A 378 -3.82 -13.15 16.51
C TRP A 378 -4.65 -14.45 16.39
N PRO A 379 -5.76 -14.60 17.13
CA PRO A 379 -6.51 -15.85 17.16
C PRO A 379 -7.60 -15.98 16.09
N TYR A 380 -7.80 -14.97 15.23
CA TYR A 380 -8.89 -14.95 14.24
C TYR A 380 -8.32 -14.90 12.83
N GLU A 381 -8.36 -16.03 12.12
CA GLU A 381 -7.78 -16.15 10.78
C GLU A 381 -8.48 -15.28 9.73
N ASP A 382 -9.77 -15.01 9.90
CA ASP A 382 -10.60 -14.27 8.95
C ASP A 382 -10.72 -12.75 9.29
N LEU A 383 -10.06 -12.28 10.36
CA LEU A 383 -10.04 -10.87 10.76
C LEU A 383 -8.62 -10.33 10.78
N HIS A 384 -8.46 -9.05 10.47
CA HIS A 384 -7.17 -8.38 10.60
C HIS A 384 -6.82 -8.15 12.08
N ASN A 385 -5.52 -8.20 12.40
CA ASN A 385 -5.01 -7.85 13.72
C ASN A 385 -4.81 -6.32 13.80
N PRO A 386 -5.72 -5.54 14.43
CA PRO A 386 -5.61 -4.09 14.43
C PRO A 386 -4.37 -3.60 15.19
N PHE A 387 -3.85 -4.38 16.15
CA PHE A 387 -2.66 -3.99 16.90
C PHE A 387 -1.40 -4.09 16.05
N ALA A 388 -1.26 -5.16 15.27
CA ALA A 388 -0.15 -5.30 14.33
C ALA A 388 -0.22 -4.26 13.19
N MET A 389 -1.43 -3.92 12.74
CA MET A 389 -1.65 -2.82 11.80
C MET A 389 -1.18 -1.48 12.38
N MET A 390 -1.60 -1.14 13.61
CA MET A 390 -1.18 0.11 14.25
C MET A 390 0.34 0.12 14.52
N GLU A 391 0.94 -1.02 14.89
CA GLU A 391 2.39 -1.14 15.01
C GLU A 391 3.11 -0.89 13.67
N THR A 392 2.55 -1.37 12.56
CA THR A 392 3.14 -1.14 11.22
C THR A 392 2.99 0.31 10.76
N ILE A 393 1.90 0.98 11.14
CA ILE A 393 1.63 2.36 10.73
C ILE A 393 2.39 3.36 11.62
N TYR A 394 2.42 3.13 12.93
CA TYR A 394 2.87 4.09 13.93
C TYR A 394 4.06 3.63 14.79
N GLY A 395 4.49 2.37 14.66
CA GLY A 395 5.69 1.88 15.32
C GLY A 395 6.92 2.45 14.65
N VAL A 396 7.88 2.90 15.47
CA VAL A 396 9.19 3.31 14.98
C VAL A 396 10.00 2.06 14.72
N GLU A 397 10.38 1.84 13.46
CA GLU A 397 11.38 0.82 13.14
C GLU A 397 12.75 1.34 13.58
N GLU A 398 13.37 0.67 14.55
CA GLU A 398 14.77 0.93 14.85
C GLU A 398 15.65 0.39 13.72
N ASP A 399 16.65 1.17 13.33
CA ASP A 399 17.62 0.74 12.31
C ASP A 399 18.31 -0.54 12.73
N GLU A 400 18.39 -1.50 11.81
CA GLU A 400 19.14 -2.71 12.09
C GLU A 400 20.64 -2.42 12.17
N GLU A 401 21.23 -2.82 13.30
CA GLU A 401 22.67 -2.68 13.50
C GLU A 401 23.45 -3.69 12.67
N LEU A 402 24.68 -3.33 12.30
CA LEU A 402 25.59 -4.24 11.63
C LEU A 402 26.00 -5.38 12.56
N VAL A 403 25.68 -6.62 12.17
CA VAL A 403 26.22 -7.80 12.81
C VAL A 403 27.53 -8.21 12.14
N GLY A 404 28.65 -7.94 12.80
CA GLY A 404 29.96 -8.41 12.35
C GLY A 404 31.01 -7.31 12.31
N LYS A 405 31.85 -7.34 11.28
CA LYS A 405 32.91 -6.35 11.10
C LYS A 405 32.44 -5.25 10.18
N ASP A 406 32.74 -4.03 10.59
CA ASP A 406 32.58 -2.86 9.75
C ASP A 406 33.76 -2.76 8.77
N GLU A 407 33.52 -3.17 7.53
CA GLU A 407 34.51 -3.24 6.45
C GLU A 407 34.12 -2.28 5.32
N GLU A 408 35.12 -1.85 4.55
CA GLU A 408 34.91 -1.04 3.36
C GLU A 408 34.12 -1.82 2.31
N VAL A 409 33.10 -1.20 1.74
CA VAL A 409 32.23 -1.78 0.72
C VAL A 409 32.62 -1.24 -0.66
N HIS A 410 32.73 -2.16 -1.62
CA HIS A 410 33.05 -1.84 -3.01
C HIS A 410 31.88 -2.17 -3.91
N PHE A 411 31.48 -1.19 -4.73
CA PHE A 411 30.42 -1.34 -5.73
C PHE A 411 31.01 -1.39 -7.14
N VAL A 412 30.43 -2.22 -7.98
CA VAL A 412 30.72 -2.31 -9.42
C VAL A 412 29.92 -1.26 -10.18
N SER A 413 28.63 -1.11 -9.87
CA SER A 413 27.70 -0.18 -10.51
C SER A 413 27.83 1.20 -9.86
N LYS A 414 28.40 2.17 -10.59
CA LYS A 414 28.68 3.49 -10.03
C LYS A 414 27.41 4.31 -9.80
N GLU A 415 26.44 4.13 -10.67
CA GLU A 415 25.12 4.76 -10.62
C GLU A 415 24.36 4.34 -9.35
N TRP A 416 24.39 3.04 -9.04
CA TRP A 416 23.85 2.49 -7.79
C TRP A 416 24.58 3.05 -6.55
N GLU A 417 25.91 3.08 -6.54
CA GLU A 417 26.67 3.68 -5.43
C GLU A 417 26.25 5.15 -5.20
N ASN A 418 26.04 5.91 -6.28
CA ASN A 418 25.61 7.31 -6.17
C ASN A 418 24.19 7.43 -5.58
N LEU A 419 23.28 6.49 -5.86
CA LEU A 419 21.97 6.43 -5.22
C LEU A 419 22.12 6.19 -3.72
N LEU A 420 22.91 5.17 -3.35
CA LEU A 420 23.16 4.82 -1.95
C LEU A 420 23.70 6.01 -1.15
N ARG A 421 24.64 6.77 -1.73
CA ARG A 421 25.16 7.97 -1.07
C ARG A 421 24.08 9.03 -0.82
N LYS A 422 23.17 9.23 -1.76
CA LYS A 422 22.05 10.18 -1.60
C LYS A 422 21.09 9.73 -0.52
N VAL A 423 20.74 8.44 -0.46
CA VAL A 423 19.81 7.94 0.56
C VAL A 423 20.45 7.92 1.95
N ILE A 424 21.74 7.59 2.06
CA ILE A 424 22.51 7.69 3.32
C ILE A 424 22.52 9.13 3.82
N TRP A 425 22.74 10.10 2.92
CA TRP A 425 22.71 11.51 3.28
C TRP A 425 21.38 11.92 3.92
N VAL A 426 20.26 11.54 3.29
CA VAL A 426 18.91 11.83 3.79
C VAL A 426 18.63 11.10 5.10
N HIS A 427 18.97 9.81 5.18
CA HIS A 427 18.70 8.97 6.33
C HIS A 427 19.41 9.46 7.60
N TYR A 428 20.69 9.81 7.50
CA TYR A 428 21.46 10.32 8.65
C TYR A 428 21.38 11.85 8.84
N ASP A 429 20.53 12.53 8.07
CA ASP A 429 20.36 14.00 8.11
C ASP A 429 21.70 14.76 8.08
N LEU A 430 22.63 14.34 7.19
CA LEU A 430 23.96 14.94 7.16
C LEU A 430 23.89 16.40 6.66
N THR A 431 24.71 17.27 7.21
CA THR A 431 24.88 18.62 6.67
C THR A 431 25.64 18.60 5.33
N GLU A 432 25.58 19.70 4.57
CA GLU A 432 26.33 19.82 3.31
C GLU A 432 27.83 19.56 3.49
N GLU A 433 28.44 20.07 4.57
CA GLU A 433 29.86 19.86 4.90
C GLU A 433 30.17 18.38 5.18
N GLN A 434 29.31 17.71 5.98
CA GLN A 434 29.44 16.29 6.26
C GLN A 434 29.27 15.43 5.00
N MET A 435 28.37 15.84 4.12
CA MET A 435 28.12 15.17 2.84
C MET A 435 29.33 15.29 1.91
N GLU A 436 29.96 16.47 1.81
CA GLU A 436 31.19 16.65 1.03
C GLU A 436 32.35 15.78 1.52
N GLU A 437 32.52 15.64 2.85
CA GLU A 437 33.49 14.73 3.44
C GLU A 437 33.14 13.27 3.12
N PHE A 438 31.88 12.89 3.31
CA PHE A 438 31.37 11.55 3.03
C PHE A 438 31.56 11.15 1.56
N ALA A 439 31.32 12.06 0.62
CA ALA A 439 31.45 11.84 -0.81
C ALA A 439 32.89 11.51 -1.24
N GLN A 440 33.90 11.88 -0.45
CA GLN A 440 35.31 11.64 -0.75
C GLN A 440 35.87 10.35 -0.12
N ARG A 441 35.09 9.67 0.73
CA ARG A 441 35.51 8.42 1.37
C ARG A 441 34.69 7.21 0.93
N PRO A 442 35.20 5.98 1.15
CA PRO A 442 34.43 4.77 0.94
C PRO A 442 33.22 4.68 1.87
N ILE A 443 32.23 3.90 1.44
CA ILE A 443 31.08 3.50 2.26
C ILE A 443 31.48 2.27 3.07
N TYR A 444 31.06 2.24 4.33
CA TYR A 444 31.28 1.12 5.24
C TYR A 444 30.00 0.33 5.47
N ALA A 445 30.13 -0.95 5.78
CA ALA A 445 29.00 -1.86 5.97
C ALA A 445 28.01 -1.36 7.03
N SER A 446 28.47 -0.67 8.09
CA SER A 446 27.59 -0.10 9.11
C SER A 446 26.65 0.97 8.56
N GLU A 447 27.07 1.68 7.53
CA GLU A 447 26.30 2.77 6.91
C GLU A 447 25.21 2.25 5.98
N LEU A 448 25.23 0.94 5.69
CA LEU A 448 24.26 0.22 4.87
C LEU A 448 23.36 -0.70 5.72
N ALA A 449 23.64 -0.84 7.02
CA ALA A 449 22.98 -1.82 7.87
C ALA A 449 21.47 -1.56 8.07
N TRP A 450 21.05 -0.30 8.00
CA TRP A 450 19.64 0.09 8.05
C TRP A 450 18.85 -0.28 6.77
N ILE A 451 19.53 -0.61 5.66
CA ILE A 451 18.87 -0.92 4.39
C ILE A 451 18.33 -2.36 4.42
N THR A 452 17.01 -2.50 4.37
CA THR A 452 16.29 -3.77 4.48
C THR A 452 15.46 -4.09 3.25
N GLU A 453 15.12 -3.11 2.41
CA GLU A 453 14.33 -3.27 1.19
C GLU A 453 14.96 -2.53 0.00
N VAL A 454 15.01 -3.19 -1.15
CA VAL A 454 15.38 -2.58 -2.43
C VAL A 454 14.35 -2.94 -3.50
N VAL A 455 13.90 -1.93 -4.24
CA VAL A 455 12.96 -2.07 -5.36
C VAL A 455 13.54 -1.42 -6.61
N PHE A 456 13.59 -2.20 -7.69
CA PHE A 456 13.88 -1.75 -9.05
C PHE A 456 12.85 -2.36 -9.98
N VAL A 457 11.86 -1.58 -10.42
CA VAL A 457 10.85 -2.02 -11.36
C VAL A 457 10.82 -1.07 -12.55
N GLU A 458 11.24 -1.57 -13.71
CA GLU A 458 11.11 -0.83 -14.95
C GLU A 458 9.66 -0.92 -15.46
N SER A 459 9.09 0.18 -15.96
CA SER A 459 7.72 0.20 -16.49
C SER A 459 7.70 0.47 -18.00
N PRO A 460 6.87 -0.25 -18.78
CA PRO A 460 6.65 0.07 -20.20
C PRO A 460 5.87 1.37 -20.39
N ILE A 461 5.37 1.97 -19.30
CA ILE A 461 4.73 3.28 -19.35
C ILE A 461 5.78 4.32 -18.94
N PRO A 462 6.12 5.29 -19.82
CA PRO A 462 7.11 6.32 -19.50
C PRO A 462 6.80 7.05 -18.19
N GLY A 463 7.84 7.28 -17.38
CA GLY A 463 7.74 7.98 -16.09
C GLY A 463 7.12 7.16 -14.95
N ARG A 464 6.95 5.84 -15.12
CA ARG A 464 6.45 4.93 -14.09
C ARG A 464 7.47 3.91 -13.58
N ASP A 465 8.75 4.11 -13.87
CA ASP A 465 9.81 3.32 -13.25
C ASP A 465 9.80 3.56 -11.74
N GLU A 466 10.09 2.51 -10.97
CA GLU A 466 10.20 2.56 -9.51
C GLU A 466 11.62 2.16 -9.11
N VAL A 467 12.33 3.09 -8.47
CA VAL A 467 13.63 2.84 -7.84
C VAL A 467 13.52 3.31 -6.40
N SER A 468 13.63 2.39 -5.44
CA SER A 468 13.58 2.73 -4.03
C SER A 468 14.47 1.88 -3.13
N VAL A 469 14.92 2.50 -2.03
CA VAL A 469 15.67 1.87 -0.92
C VAL A 469 14.90 2.19 0.35
N ASN A 470 14.35 1.19 1.06
CA ASN A 470 13.42 1.37 2.18
C ASN A 470 12.31 2.41 1.88
N GLY A 471 11.77 2.41 0.65
CA GLY A 471 10.76 3.38 0.21
C GLY A 471 11.28 4.80 -0.08
N PHE A 472 12.57 5.11 0.15
CA PHE A 472 13.17 6.35 -0.33
C PHE A 472 13.32 6.29 -1.86
N TYR A 473 12.70 7.22 -2.57
CA TYR A 473 12.77 7.36 -4.02
C TYR A 473 13.32 8.74 -4.42
N SER A 474 13.95 8.81 -5.59
CA SER A 474 14.32 10.09 -6.22
C SER A 474 13.22 10.48 -7.22
N GLU A 475 12.71 11.70 -7.16
CA GLU A 475 11.66 12.15 -8.10
C GLU A 475 12.19 12.12 -9.54
N GLY A 476 11.42 11.52 -10.46
CA GLY A 476 11.81 11.36 -11.87
C GLY A 476 12.92 10.34 -12.13
N ALA A 477 13.39 9.64 -11.09
CA ALA A 477 14.39 8.58 -11.22
C ALA A 477 13.93 7.49 -12.18
N THR A 478 14.80 7.10 -13.10
CA THR A 478 14.59 5.91 -13.94
C THR A 478 15.49 4.77 -13.49
N CYS A 479 15.09 3.53 -13.78
CA CYS A 479 15.95 2.36 -13.51
C CYS A 479 17.29 2.49 -14.26
N ALA A 480 17.28 3.08 -15.45
CA ALA A 480 18.47 3.30 -16.26
C ALA A 480 19.44 4.36 -15.69
N GLU A 481 18.96 5.37 -14.96
CA GLU A 481 19.81 6.36 -14.29
C GLU A 481 20.56 5.80 -13.08
N TYR A 482 19.98 4.78 -12.44
CA TYR A 482 20.54 4.09 -11.27
C TYR A 482 20.87 2.63 -11.61
N ASN A 483 21.33 2.39 -12.85
CA ASN A 483 21.47 1.06 -13.42
C ASN A 483 22.26 0.11 -12.51
N LEU A 484 21.62 -0.97 -12.09
CA LEU A 484 22.22 -2.06 -11.35
C LEU A 484 22.76 -3.08 -12.36
N THR A 485 24.08 -3.07 -12.59
CA THR A 485 24.73 -3.90 -13.62
C THR A 485 25.10 -5.30 -13.15
N THR A 486 25.09 -5.51 -11.84
CA THR A 486 25.39 -6.80 -11.21
C THR A 486 24.70 -6.88 -9.85
N LEU A 487 24.19 -8.06 -9.52
CA LEU A 487 23.54 -8.31 -8.23
C LEU A 487 24.56 -8.51 -7.09
N GLN A 488 25.87 -8.57 -7.38
CA GLN A 488 26.90 -8.53 -6.34
C GLN A 488 26.87 -7.22 -5.54
N ASP A 489 26.39 -6.13 -6.13
CA ASP A 489 26.21 -4.85 -5.47
C ASP A 489 25.05 -4.84 -4.45
N LEU A 490 24.18 -5.86 -4.49
CA LEU A 490 23.17 -6.10 -3.45
C LEU A 490 23.70 -7.06 -2.38
N ALA A 491 24.59 -7.98 -2.73
CA ALA A 491 25.18 -8.96 -1.80
C ALA A 491 26.02 -8.32 -0.69
N VAL A 492 26.43 -7.06 -0.87
CA VAL A 492 27.15 -6.28 0.16
C VAL A 492 26.23 -5.64 1.20
N LEU A 493 24.91 -5.64 0.98
CA LEU A 493 23.94 -5.11 1.94
C LEU A 493 23.72 -6.15 3.06
N PRO A 494 24.10 -5.86 4.31
CA PRO A 494 24.17 -6.88 5.35
C PRO A 494 22.80 -7.37 5.83
N ASN A 495 21.79 -6.49 5.82
CA ASN A 495 20.46 -6.74 6.36
C ASN A 495 19.36 -6.63 5.29
N LEU A 496 19.69 -6.89 4.02
CA LEU A 496 18.70 -6.86 2.94
C LEU A 496 17.71 -8.02 3.11
N HIS A 497 16.47 -7.69 3.49
CA HIS A 497 15.37 -8.64 3.72
C HIS A 497 14.47 -8.83 2.51
N LYS A 498 14.25 -7.76 1.74
CA LYS A 498 13.27 -7.75 0.65
C LYS A 498 13.87 -7.16 -0.62
N LEU A 499 13.68 -7.88 -1.72
CA LEU A 499 14.15 -7.49 -3.04
C LEU A 499 13.03 -7.64 -4.07
N THR A 500 12.75 -6.57 -4.81
CA THR A 500 11.89 -6.61 -6.01
C THR A 500 12.68 -6.09 -7.21
N LEU A 501 12.81 -6.92 -8.25
CA LEU A 501 13.66 -6.66 -9.41
C LEU A 501 12.95 -7.00 -10.73
N GLU A 502 12.74 -5.98 -11.56
CA GLU A 502 12.37 -6.07 -12.97
C GLU A 502 13.29 -5.13 -13.76
N THR A 503 14.50 -5.59 -14.04
CA THR A 503 15.50 -4.88 -14.83
C THR A 503 16.22 -5.86 -15.76
N GLY A 504 16.73 -5.35 -16.88
CA GLY A 504 17.56 -6.10 -17.82
C GLY A 504 19.05 -5.87 -17.67
N GLY A 505 19.45 -5.05 -16.69
CA GLY A 505 20.84 -4.63 -16.48
C GLY A 505 21.72 -5.65 -15.76
N ALA A 506 21.12 -6.54 -14.96
CA ALA A 506 21.82 -7.59 -14.22
C ALA A 506 21.15 -8.96 -14.46
N ASP A 507 21.97 -9.97 -14.74
CA ASP A 507 21.55 -11.35 -15.02
C ASP A 507 22.27 -12.40 -14.14
N ASP A 508 23.15 -11.95 -13.23
CA ASP A 508 23.96 -12.78 -12.33
C ASP A 508 23.22 -13.16 -11.04
N TYR A 509 22.06 -13.82 -11.18
CA TYR A 509 21.19 -14.22 -10.07
C TYR A 509 21.87 -15.08 -8.99
N GLU A 510 22.95 -15.80 -9.33
CA GLU A 510 23.72 -16.58 -8.36
C GLU A 510 24.31 -15.72 -7.22
N ALA A 511 24.52 -14.42 -7.47
CA ALA A 511 24.91 -13.43 -6.48
C ALA A 511 23.99 -13.42 -5.26
N LEU A 512 22.68 -13.58 -5.48
CA LEU A 512 21.65 -13.48 -4.45
C LEU A 512 21.83 -14.52 -3.34
N GLY A 513 22.48 -15.65 -3.62
CA GLY A 513 22.79 -16.67 -2.62
C GLY A 513 23.72 -16.17 -1.51
N GLN A 514 24.38 -15.02 -1.69
CA GLN A 514 25.21 -14.37 -0.68
C GLN A 514 24.41 -13.43 0.24
N CYS A 515 23.21 -13.00 -0.16
CA CYS A 515 22.33 -12.12 0.60
C CYS A 515 21.58 -12.91 1.70
N LYS A 516 22.29 -13.39 2.72
CA LYS A 516 21.77 -14.36 3.70
C LYS A 516 20.57 -13.87 4.52
N ALA A 517 20.32 -12.56 4.56
CA ALA A 517 19.19 -11.95 5.25
C ALA A 517 17.89 -11.94 4.41
N LEU A 518 17.95 -12.26 3.11
CA LEU A 518 16.77 -12.20 2.23
C LEU A 518 15.68 -13.18 2.71
N LYS A 519 14.48 -12.62 2.90
CA LYS A 519 13.23 -13.31 3.25
C LYS A 519 12.23 -13.24 2.11
N GLU A 520 12.23 -12.18 1.31
CA GLU A 520 11.30 -11.98 0.21
C GLU A 520 12.06 -11.58 -1.07
N VAL A 521 11.86 -12.36 -2.13
CA VAL A 521 12.48 -12.11 -3.43
C VAL A 521 11.42 -12.15 -4.53
N SER A 522 11.32 -11.08 -5.32
CA SER A 522 10.48 -11.00 -6.50
C SER A 522 11.31 -10.58 -7.70
N ILE A 523 11.38 -11.46 -8.71
CA ILE A 523 12.18 -11.26 -9.92
C ILE A 523 11.27 -11.40 -11.14
N ALA A 524 11.29 -10.40 -12.02
CA ALA A 524 10.81 -10.51 -13.39
C ALA A 524 12.02 -10.56 -14.32
N SER A 525 12.33 -11.75 -14.79
CA SER A 525 13.53 -12.06 -15.56
C SER A 525 13.37 -11.80 -17.06
N GLN A 526 14.48 -11.59 -17.77
CA GLN A 526 14.45 -11.44 -19.23
C GLN A 526 14.25 -12.77 -19.97
N GLU A 527 14.77 -13.85 -19.42
CA GLU A 527 14.67 -15.20 -19.97
C GLU A 527 13.55 -16.00 -19.27
N PRO A 528 12.98 -17.02 -19.93
CA PRO A 528 12.03 -17.92 -19.27
C PRO A 528 12.61 -18.58 -18.01
N VAL A 529 11.77 -18.79 -16.99
CA VAL A 529 12.16 -19.32 -15.68
C VAL A 529 12.84 -20.70 -15.78
N GLU A 530 12.47 -21.49 -16.79
CA GLU A 530 13.07 -22.80 -17.11
C GLU A 530 14.57 -22.74 -17.39
N LYS A 531 15.08 -21.57 -17.81
CA LYS A 531 16.50 -21.37 -18.12
C LYS A 531 17.29 -20.76 -16.96
N LEU A 532 16.63 -20.36 -15.88
CA LEU A 532 17.28 -19.75 -14.73
C LEU A 532 17.86 -20.83 -13.82
N GLU A 533 19.11 -20.62 -13.39
CA GLU A 533 19.75 -21.40 -12.33
C GLU A 533 19.29 -20.85 -10.97
N LEU A 534 18.33 -21.52 -10.33
CA LEU A 534 17.72 -21.09 -9.05
C LEU A 534 18.42 -21.66 -7.81
N GLU A 535 19.55 -22.35 -7.97
CA GLU A 535 20.30 -22.97 -6.87
C GLU A 535 20.66 -21.98 -5.75
N TRP A 536 20.79 -20.70 -6.06
CA TRP A 536 21.00 -19.63 -5.08
C TRP A 536 19.87 -19.52 -4.06
N ALA A 537 18.64 -19.92 -4.38
CA ALA A 537 17.53 -19.88 -3.44
C ALA A 537 17.73 -20.86 -2.27
N MET A 538 18.42 -21.98 -2.50
CA MET A 538 18.75 -22.95 -1.44
C MET A 538 19.69 -22.38 -0.38
N GLU A 539 20.46 -21.38 -0.77
CA GLU A 539 21.42 -20.70 0.10
C GLU A 539 20.75 -19.68 1.04
N LEU A 540 19.46 -19.37 0.79
CA LEU A 540 18.62 -18.46 1.57
C LEU A 540 17.73 -19.22 2.54
N GLY A 541 18.30 -19.66 3.66
CA GLY A 541 17.59 -20.50 4.65
C GLY A 541 16.35 -19.86 5.30
N GLN A 542 16.18 -18.53 5.16
CA GLN A 542 15.05 -17.77 5.69
C GLN A 542 14.08 -17.29 4.61
N LEU A 543 14.22 -17.77 3.36
CA LEU A 543 13.36 -17.36 2.25
C LEU A 543 11.90 -17.79 2.52
N GLU A 544 11.03 -16.81 2.74
CA GLU A 544 9.60 -16.99 3.03
C GLU A 544 8.73 -16.71 1.81
N SER A 545 9.17 -15.83 0.90
CA SER A 545 8.43 -15.48 -0.31
C SER A 545 9.35 -15.49 -1.53
N LEU A 546 8.92 -16.19 -2.58
CA LEU A 546 9.61 -16.21 -3.86
C LEU A 546 8.63 -16.00 -5.00
N THR A 547 8.87 -14.96 -5.81
CA THR A 547 8.20 -14.73 -7.09
C THR A 547 9.24 -14.75 -8.20
N VAL A 548 9.04 -15.61 -9.19
CA VAL A 548 9.86 -15.64 -10.39
C VAL A 548 8.94 -15.63 -11.61
N THR A 549 8.97 -14.54 -12.36
CA THR A 549 8.16 -14.33 -13.57
C THR A 549 9.04 -13.93 -14.75
N VAL A 550 8.44 -13.84 -15.92
CA VAL A 550 9.11 -13.33 -17.13
C VAL A 550 8.65 -11.90 -17.36
N SER A 551 9.59 -10.98 -17.54
CA SER A 551 9.26 -9.60 -17.89
C SER A 551 8.61 -9.55 -19.27
N ASN A 552 7.61 -8.67 -19.42
CA ASN A 552 6.96 -8.47 -20.71
C ASN A 552 7.79 -7.58 -21.66
N PHE A 553 8.85 -6.92 -21.16
CA PHE A 553 9.68 -6.01 -21.95
C PHE A 553 10.31 -6.63 -23.20
N PRO A 554 10.98 -7.80 -23.13
CA PRO A 554 11.54 -8.45 -24.31
C PRO A 554 10.48 -8.72 -25.38
N HIS A 555 9.31 -9.21 -24.96
CA HIS A 555 8.19 -9.46 -25.88
C HIS A 555 7.65 -8.18 -26.51
N LEU A 556 7.48 -7.11 -25.73
CA LEU A 556 7.06 -5.80 -26.22
C LEU A 556 8.05 -5.28 -27.28
N MET A 557 9.36 -5.34 -27.01
CA MET A 557 10.39 -4.91 -27.97
C MET A 557 10.36 -5.76 -29.25
N GLU A 558 10.15 -7.07 -29.16
CA GLU A 558 10.01 -7.95 -30.33
C GLU A 558 8.82 -7.56 -31.23
N ILE A 559 7.72 -7.08 -30.65
CA ILE A 559 6.54 -6.60 -31.42
C ILE A 559 6.66 -5.12 -31.85
N GLY A 560 7.83 -4.51 -31.65
CA GLY A 560 8.15 -3.17 -32.14
C GLY A 560 7.81 -2.03 -31.17
N TYR A 561 7.64 -2.31 -29.88
CA TYR A 561 7.58 -1.28 -28.86
C TYR A 561 8.95 -0.61 -28.69
N GLU A 562 8.96 0.72 -28.64
CA GLU A 562 10.13 1.53 -28.28
C GLU A 562 9.76 2.35 -27.04
N LYS A 563 10.50 2.16 -25.94
CA LYS A 563 10.31 2.96 -24.72
C LYS A 563 10.77 4.39 -24.96
N GLU A 564 9.92 5.35 -24.62
CA GLU A 564 10.34 6.76 -24.55
C GLU A 564 11.19 6.96 -23.29
N GLY A 565 12.51 7.02 -23.47
CA GLY A 565 13.49 7.13 -22.37
C GLY A 565 14.57 6.05 -22.43
N ALA A 566 15.50 6.07 -21.47
CA ALA A 566 16.49 5.01 -21.33
C ALA A 566 15.85 3.75 -20.72
N THR A 567 16.37 2.58 -21.10
CA THR A 567 15.90 1.28 -20.62
C THR A 567 17.08 0.41 -20.21
N THR A 568 16.88 -0.43 -19.19
CA THR A 568 17.87 -1.42 -18.76
C THR A 568 17.78 -2.70 -19.60
N PHE A 569 16.67 -2.94 -20.30
CA PHE A 569 16.52 -4.07 -21.21
C PHE A 569 17.16 -3.73 -22.56
N GLY A 570 18.35 -4.29 -22.82
CA GLY A 570 19.03 -4.12 -24.10
C GLY A 570 18.35 -4.90 -25.23
N ASN A 571 18.31 -4.33 -26.43
CA ASN A 571 18.06 -5.09 -27.65
C ASN A 571 19.20 -6.11 -27.80
N GLN A 572 18.96 -7.39 -27.49
CA GLN A 572 19.86 -8.46 -27.93
C GLN A 572 19.75 -8.63 -29.45
N VAL A 573 20.34 -7.70 -30.20
CA VAL A 573 20.68 -7.94 -31.61
C VAL A 573 21.77 -9.00 -31.59
N LYS A 574 21.41 -10.25 -31.86
CA LYS A 574 22.39 -11.29 -32.20
C LYS A 574 23.32 -10.76 -33.28
N GLU A 575 24.57 -10.55 -32.89
CA GLU A 575 25.66 -10.17 -33.80
C GLU A 575 25.76 -11.18 -34.94
N GLY A 576 25.30 -10.77 -36.11
CA GLY A 576 25.71 -11.31 -37.39
C GLY A 576 26.39 -10.19 -38.15
N GLU A 577 27.70 -10.06 -37.96
CA GLU A 577 28.56 -9.16 -38.74
C GLU A 577 28.22 -9.23 -40.24
N LYS A 578 27.68 -8.14 -40.79
CA LYS A 578 27.83 -7.85 -42.21
C LYS A 578 28.66 -6.60 -42.34
N ALA A 579 29.97 -6.78 -42.23
CA ALA A 579 30.92 -5.88 -42.86
C ALA A 579 30.61 -5.85 -44.37
N GLU A 580 30.27 -4.67 -44.87
CA GLU A 580 30.15 -4.38 -46.29
C GLU A 580 31.51 -4.59 -46.96
N GLY A 581 31.70 -5.78 -47.54
CA GLY A 581 32.79 -6.10 -48.45
C GLY A 581 32.25 -6.26 -49.87
N THR A 582 32.56 -5.29 -50.72
CA THR A 582 32.32 -5.35 -52.17
C THR A 582 33.07 -6.53 -52.79
N GLY A 583 32.37 -7.38 -53.56
CA GLY A 583 33.00 -8.49 -54.27
C GLY A 583 32.04 -9.36 -55.08
N ASP A 584 32.10 -9.21 -56.40
CA ASP A 584 31.40 -10.00 -57.40
C ASP A 584 31.64 -11.52 -57.29
N GLY A 585 30.54 -12.27 -57.37
CA GLY A 585 30.37 -13.49 -58.19
C GLY A 585 31.29 -14.70 -57.98
N LYS A 586 30.72 -15.79 -57.44
CA LYS A 586 30.43 -17.04 -58.18
C LYS A 586 29.94 -18.15 -57.25
N ALA A 587 28.90 -18.85 -57.71
CA ALA A 587 28.46 -20.14 -57.21
C ALA A 587 29.55 -21.22 -57.38
N ALA A 588 29.70 -22.07 -56.37
CA ALA A 588 30.20 -23.43 -56.50
C ALA A 588 29.70 -24.29 -55.34
N ASP A 589 29.12 -25.43 -55.70
CA ASP A 589 28.63 -26.49 -54.85
C ASP A 589 29.76 -27.16 -54.03
N GLY A 590 29.43 -27.68 -52.84
CA GLY A 590 30.35 -28.51 -52.06
C GLY A 590 29.70 -29.06 -50.79
N GLU A 591 29.36 -30.34 -50.82
CA GLU A 591 28.81 -31.16 -49.74
C GLU A 591 29.80 -31.41 -48.57
N ASN A 592 29.22 -31.66 -47.39
CA ASN A 592 29.69 -32.48 -46.26
C ASN A 592 30.91 -32.05 -45.42
N ALA A 593 30.64 -31.70 -44.15
CA ALA A 593 31.41 -32.08 -42.96
C ALA A 593 30.54 -31.76 -41.71
N THR A 594 29.78 -32.74 -41.22
CA THR A 594 30.01 -33.48 -39.96
C THR A 594 29.91 -32.65 -38.69
N ASP A 595 28.82 -32.91 -37.97
CA ASP A 595 28.54 -32.60 -36.57
C ASP A 595 29.73 -32.94 -35.66
N GLU A 596 30.35 -31.93 -35.06
CA GLU A 596 30.97 -32.02 -33.74
C GLU A 596 30.74 -30.66 -33.07
N ALA A 597 29.51 -30.45 -32.58
CA ALA A 597 29.25 -29.45 -31.56
C ALA A 597 29.83 -29.96 -30.25
N ASP A 598 30.78 -29.20 -29.72
CA ASP A 598 31.41 -29.37 -28.42
C ASP A 598 30.38 -29.66 -27.33
N LYS A 599 30.33 -30.93 -26.91
CA LYS A 599 29.85 -31.31 -25.58
C LYS A 599 30.84 -30.77 -24.56
N LYS A 600 30.64 -29.51 -24.14
CA LYS A 600 30.96 -29.16 -22.76
C LYS A 600 29.95 -29.91 -21.90
N GLU A 601 30.41 -30.95 -21.23
CA GLU A 601 29.74 -31.50 -20.05
C GLU A 601 29.67 -30.36 -19.02
N SER A 602 28.55 -29.62 -19.02
CA SER A 602 28.13 -28.87 -17.85
C SER A 602 27.77 -29.88 -16.77
N GLY A 603 28.28 -29.67 -15.55
CA GLY A 603 27.76 -30.36 -14.38
C GLY A 603 26.25 -30.16 -14.34
N GLY A 604 25.49 -31.22 -14.10
CA GLY A 604 24.04 -31.16 -14.15
C GLY A 604 23.51 -30.11 -13.19
N SER A 605 22.92 -29.04 -13.73
CA SER A 605 22.09 -28.12 -12.96
C SER A 605 20.94 -28.92 -12.35
N MET A 606 20.61 -28.58 -11.11
CA MET A 606 19.58 -29.25 -10.34
C MET A 606 18.22 -28.87 -10.92
N LYS A 607 17.28 -29.81 -10.97
CA LYS A 607 15.94 -29.46 -11.45
C LYS A 607 15.28 -28.46 -10.49
N ILE A 608 14.48 -27.54 -11.02
CA ILE A 608 13.82 -26.49 -10.24
C ILE A 608 13.01 -27.06 -9.07
N GLU A 609 12.34 -28.20 -9.22
CA GLU A 609 11.54 -28.82 -8.16
C GLU A 609 12.42 -29.38 -7.04
N GLU A 610 13.65 -29.81 -7.35
CA GLU A 610 14.60 -30.30 -6.37
C GLU A 610 15.26 -29.16 -5.58
N VAL A 611 15.46 -28.01 -6.24
CA VAL A 611 15.87 -26.75 -5.62
C VAL A 611 14.77 -26.26 -4.67
N LEU A 612 13.56 -26.04 -5.19
CA LEU A 612 12.42 -25.51 -4.42
C LEU A 612 12.04 -26.43 -3.26
N ALA A 613 12.15 -27.76 -3.41
CA ALA A 613 11.93 -28.72 -2.33
C ALA A 613 12.78 -28.47 -1.07
N GLN A 614 13.91 -27.77 -1.18
CA GLN A 614 14.82 -27.48 -0.07
C GLN A 614 14.51 -26.14 0.61
N CYS A 615 13.71 -25.28 -0.01
CA CYS A 615 13.30 -23.98 0.52
C CYS A 615 12.13 -24.12 1.51
N THR A 616 12.31 -24.89 2.59
CA THR A 616 11.23 -25.31 3.51
C THR A 616 10.59 -24.17 4.33
N SER A 617 11.18 -22.99 4.29
CA SER A 617 10.67 -21.77 4.93
C SER A 617 9.65 -21.03 4.07
N LEU A 618 9.49 -21.40 2.80
CA LEU A 618 8.55 -20.75 1.87
C LEU A 618 7.11 -20.84 2.39
N LYS A 619 6.49 -19.66 2.45
CA LYS A 619 5.07 -19.41 2.73
C LYS A 619 4.32 -18.96 1.47
N TYR A 620 5.01 -18.30 0.54
CA TYR A 620 4.48 -17.84 -0.73
C TYR A 620 5.43 -18.23 -1.88
N LEU A 621 4.87 -18.82 -2.94
CA LEU A 621 5.60 -19.15 -4.15
C LEU A 621 4.77 -18.78 -5.38
N LYS A 622 5.30 -17.90 -6.23
CA LYS A 622 4.75 -17.61 -7.56
C LYS A 622 5.79 -17.94 -8.64
N LEU A 623 5.36 -18.73 -9.62
CA LEU A 623 6.19 -19.12 -10.76
C LEU A 623 5.42 -18.90 -12.06
N GLU A 624 6.07 -18.27 -13.03
CA GLU A 624 5.65 -18.33 -14.44
C GLU A 624 6.47 -19.43 -15.13
N TYR A 625 5.85 -20.59 -15.35
CA TYR A 625 6.51 -21.80 -15.82
C TYR A 625 5.61 -22.56 -16.79
N THR A 626 6.15 -22.91 -17.95
CA THR A 626 5.41 -23.51 -19.08
C THR A 626 5.73 -25.00 -19.27
N GLU A 627 6.86 -25.48 -18.76
CA GLU A 627 7.22 -26.89 -18.84
C GLU A 627 6.48 -27.77 -17.79
N GLU A 628 6.59 -29.10 -17.93
CA GLU A 628 5.99 -30.04 -16.99
C GLU A 628 6.74 -30.01 -15.65
N LEU A 629 6.03 -29.67 -14.58
CA LEU A 629 6.57 -29.55 -13.22
C LEU A 629 6.18 -30.76 -12.37
N ASP A 630 7.14 -31.46 -11.75
CA ASP A 630 6.83 -32.52 -10.77
C ASP A 630 6.32 -31.90 -9.46
N LEU A 631 5.00 -31.77 -9.34
CA LEU A 631 4.31 -31.18 -8.18
C LEU A 631 4.58 -31.89 -6.84
N GLY A 632 5.24 -33.05 -6.82
CA GLY A 632 5.61 -33.76 -5.60
C GLY A 632 6.44 -32.93 -4.61
N PHE A 633 7.17 -31.90 -5.07
CA PHE A 633 7.94 -31.01 -4.19
C PHE A 633 7.06 -30.18 -3.25
N LEU A 634 5.82 -29.86 -3.64
CA LEU A 634 4.90 -29.07 -2.81
C LEU A 634 4.63 -29.77 -1.46
N GLY A 635 4.66 -31.10 -1.42
CA GLY A 635 4.53 -31.87 -0.18
C GLY A 635 5.71 -31.74 0.80
N LYS A 636 6.85 -31.19 0.34
CA LYS A 636 8.04 -30.93 1.16
C LYS A 636 8.09 -29.50 1.70
N LEU A 637 7.10 -28.67 1.35
CA LEU A 637 6.98 -27.28 1.79
C LEU A 637 5.85 -27.17 2.83
N PRO A 638 6.14 -27.42 4.12
CA PRO A 638 5.10 -27.51 5.15
C PRO A 638 4.46 -26.17 5.51
N GLN A 639 5.14 -25.06 5.22
CA GLN A 639 4.70 -23.70 5.52
C GLN A 639 4.07 -23.00 4.32
N LEU A 640 4.07 -23.63 3.14
CA LEU A 640 3.59 -23.02 1.91
C LEU A 640 2.07 -22.82 1.98
N TYR A 641 1.68 -21.57 2.18
CA TYR A 641 0.29 -21.15 2.27
C TYR A 641 -0.27 -20.82 0.88
N THR A 642 0.56 -20.22 0.02
CA THR A 642 0.17 -19.80 -1.33
C THR A 642 1.09 -20.35 -2.39
N PHE A 643 0.48 -20.94 -3.41
CA PHE A 643 1.16 -21.35 -4.62
C PHE A 643 0.44 -20.79 -5.85
N TRP A 644 1.20 -20.08 -6.68
CA TRP A 644 0.74 -19.48 -7.91
C TRP A 644 1.59 -20.01 -9.07
N LEU A 645 0.94 -20.65 -10.03
CA LEU A 645 1.59 -21.23 -11.19
C LEU A 645 0.94 -20.69 -12.46
N ASP A 646 1.61 -19.76 -13.12
CA ASP A 646 1.18 -19.18 -14.39
C ASP A 646 2.04 -19.70 -15.56
N GLY A 647 1.65 -19.41 -16.80
CA GLY A 647 2.46 -19.69 -18.00
C GLY A 647 1.63 -20.07 -19.22
N GLU A 648 0.42 -20.61 -19.00
CA GLU A 648 -0.54 -20.91 -20.06
C GLU A 648 -1.67 -19.88 -20.06
N LYS A 649 -2.35 -19.74 -21.20
CA LYS A 649 -3.52 -18.87 -21.28
C LYS A 649 -4.69 -19.53 -20.53
N MET A 650 -5.33 -18.82 -19.61
CA MET A 650 -6.39 -19.30 -18.71
C MET A 650 -7.45 -20.21 -19.39
N GLU A 651 -7.91 -19.87 -20.59
CA GLU A 651 -8.94 -20.63 -21.32
C GLU A 651 -8.38 -21.69 -22.30
N SER A 652 -7.08 -21.95 -22.27
CA SER A 652 -6.43 -22.92 -23.17
C SER A 652 -6.63 -24.36 -22.70
N GLU A 653 -6.59 -25.30 -23.65
CA GLU A 653 -6.63 -26.73 -23.32
C GLU A 653 -5.46 -27.15 -22.42
N ALA A 654 -4.28 -26.53 -22.60
CA ALA A 654 -3.11 -26.77 -21.77
C ALA A 654 -3.34 -26.32 -20.32
N ALA A 655 -3.85 -25.10 -20.11
CA ALA A 655 -4.22 -24.60 -18.79
C ALA A 655 -5.23 -25.52 -18.08
N MET A 656 -6.31 -25.91 -18.78
CA MET A 656 -7.31 -26.84 -18.22
C MET A 656 -6.72 -28.20 -17.84
N GLN A 657 -5.80 -28.73 -18.64
CA GLN A 657 -5.11 -29.99 -18.32
C GLN A 657 -4.18 -29.83 -17.10
N ARG A 658 -3.47 -28.70 -17.01
CA ARG A 658 -2.58 -28.38 -15.89
C ARG A 658 -3.36 -28.19 -14.58
N GLN A 659 -4.47 -27.44 -14.62
CA GLN A 659 -5.39 -27.25 -13.51
C GLN A 659 -5.93 -28.58 -12.97
N ALA A 660 -6.29 -29.51 -13.87
CA ALA A 660 -6.82 -30.83 -13.50
C ALA A 660 -5.81 -31.74 -12.75
N LEU A 661 -4.52 -31.37 -12.70
CA LEU A 661 -3.51 -32.07 -11.90
C LEU A 661 -3.67 -31.79 -10.40
N PHE A 662 -4.32 -30.69 -10.02
CA PHE A 662 -4.53 -30.29 -8.64
C PHE A 662 -5.91 -30.75 -8.16
N LYS A 663 -5.97 -31.72 -7.24
CA LYS A 663 -7.23 -32.18 -6.64
C LYS A 663 -7.46 -31.49 -5.30
N ASP A 664 -8.71 -31.35 -4.87
CA ASP A 664 -9.08 -30.63 -3.64
C ASP A 664 -8.33 -31.08 -2.37
N GLU A 665 -8.01 -32.37 -2.25
CA GLU A 665 -7.34 -32.93 -1.06
C GLU A 665 -5.80 -32.84 -1.10
N ASP A 666 -5.20 -32.52 -2.24
CA ASP A 666 -3.74 -32.51 -2.40
C ASP A 666 -3.12 -31.30 -1.69
N TRP A 667 -2.05 -31.47 -0.91
CA TRP A 667 -1.35 -30.37 -0.22
C TRP A 667 -2.28 -29.41 0.57
N PRO A 668 -2.96 -29.89 1.62
CA PRO A 668 -3.95 -29.11 2.38
C PRO A 668 -3.37 -27.90 3.13
N GLN A 669 -2.05 -27.80 3.23
CA GLN A 669 -1.36 -26.62 3.76
C GLN A 669 -1.45 -25.42 2.80
N ILE A 670 -1.57 -25.66 1.49
CA ILE A 670 -1.74 -24.62 0.47
C ILE A 670 -3.23 -24.21 0.49
N LYS A 671 -3.49 -23.07 1.10
CA LYS A 671 -4.83 -22.47 1.20
C LYS A 671 -5.20 -21.70 -0.04
N CYS A 672 -4.20 -21.08 -0.69
CA CYS A 672 -4.39 -20.25 -1.85
C CYS A 672 -3.67 -20.88 -3.03
N LEU A 673 -4.43 -21.36 -4.01
CA LEU A 673 -3.90 -22.06 -5.16
C LEU A 673 -4.49 -21.42 -6.42
N VAL A 674 -3.59 -20.86 -7.23
CA VAL A 674 -3.95 -20.27 -8.52
C VAL A 674 -3.12 -20.90 -9.61
N VAL A 675 -3.79 -21.34 -10.67
CA VAL A 675 -3.15 -22.01 -11.79
C VAL A 675 -3.67 -21.42 -13.10
N ASP A 676 -2.77 -20.78 -13.85
CA ASP A 676 -3.06 -20.08 -15.11
C ASP A 676 -4.19 -19.06 -14.99
N GLY A 677 -4.14 -18.24 -13.95
CA GLY A 677 -5.17 -17.25 -13.67
C GLY A 677 -6.49 -17.80 -13.12
N ASP A 678 -6.66 -19.11 -12.96
CA ASP A 678 -7.85 -19.69 -12.32
C ASP A 678 -7.62 -19.99 -10.84
N TRP A 679 -8.58 -19.58 -10.01
CA TRP A 679 -8.52 -19.78 -8.56
C TRP A 679 -9.09 -21.15 -8.21
N LEU A 680 -8.20 -22.12 -7.99
CA LEU A 680 -8.59 -23.48 -7.62
C LEU A 680 -8.89 -23.60 -6.12
N ARG A 681 -8.24 -22.78 -5.29
CA ARG A 681 -8.53 -22.66 -3.85
C ARG A 681 -8.32 -21.24 -3.38
N ASN A 682 -9.27 -20.74 -2.60
CA ASN A 682 -9.17 -19.50 -1.86
C ASN A 682 -9.93 -19.66 -0.54
N PRO A 683 -9.34 -19.27 0.61
CA PRO A 683 -10.06 -19.22 1.87
C PRO A 683 -11.12 -18.11 1.93
N GLU A 684 -11.12 -17.14 1.01
CA GLU A 684 -12.19 -16.14 0.82
C GLU A 684 -13.02 -16.41 -0.44
#